data_AF-A0A7L3ICZ8-F1
#
_entry.id   AF-A0A7L3ICZ8-F1
#
_cell.length_a   1.000
_cell.length_b   1.000
_cell.length_c   1.000
_cell.angle_alpha   90.00
_cell.angle_beta   90.00
_cell.angle_gamma   90.00
#
_symmetry.space_group_name_H-M   'P 1'
#
loop_
_entity.id
_entity.type
_entity.pdbx_description
1 polymer ?
#
loop_
_entity_poly.entity_id
_entity_poly.type
_entity_poly.pdbx_seq_one_letter_code
_entity_poly.pdbx_strand_id
1 'polypeptide(L)'
;ELPSDHGNQRWGKGFQQHRAEEHEIRKSRGKTAEETELVILDPEHPLMTRFQAALKNYLTKQIEQVNLDLQELRTAMKTSKEQREELGVILYGAQQQLGQLEAELEKSHERCSQAAAARQQLEEELGGLRDAHKEMCHNTDDERKKVSAMQTQIENVALQLFYVQNMDQDMHHRLLLMKQSAKRAEAERIQAEVEKKKQDLLLDQLTRRVYELQEQIALFEAQLVAQAEDTKVTRQAVGEAGLEVQAINMEKKRLMEHWNSSLAGMKQRDEAYVVTQGLLSNYRRDLKSLEGDIHGCGKSIRKEEEKNENLVALLNRSQNDASVTRKLIAQCLLEQEALQVETGTYTHVLHETEQALSRTKMDQAAHLNELLSITKGIEKGTYAKEQLESEIMAKLQDQMISSTAAKHFSQLAEKLRNRKSNLELHFYKVENDVAQIILNTTNTSCRLTVHQKTLCEVDKEIKNMNELIACQESEIAKSRLLAEKKGGVICLYNKKLEMLLAQQGGKELGPLEIEINQLNKEIEECSSEVMTLQKYWLNEQKELVKLTREREEQITSLDTLQKQIIIMQQKKVRMENEIQQEIKEQKDVERHMKNMSNDLIKLNVLINKSNSSFEDLQNGKIVTENEFVQSLKAAEKESVEMQERHSQLIEEKDRLLNSLVEAEHQILLWEKKIQLAKEMREATDSLFKQGEIHDMKMEIRRMQVRYGQLLKQQEMLVRAMEACVSHRETITSWAAAQNKVGKKHSTKSDSQSRKHELKRKLKEMQENICECNQTIQELEKDQDTLNATLLEKEQELCRLKAETDNLSLDMESLQNEKRWNLLELVAYQAHQKQLQALREGKYRVLCHTEEACTKQQENLQGRLQTINTIVQQIREEQPQHQKALQWLSHCLGSRLGSEKA
;
A
#
# COMPACT_ATOMS: atom_id res chain seq x y z
N GLU A 1 -44.63 14.82 -72.95
CA GLU A 1 -45.45 15.73 -73.78
C GLU A 1 -46.04 14.94 -74.95
N LEU A 2 -46.75 15.56 -75.91
CA LEU A 2 -47.66 14.91 -76.88
C LEU A 2 -47.37 15.36 -78.33
N PRO A 3 -47.86 14.65 -79.37
CA PRO A 3 -47.95 13.19 -79.51
C PRO A 3 -47.60 12.70 -80.95
N SER A 4 -47.98 11.47 -81.30
CA SER A 4 -47.79 10.82 -82.59
C SER A 4 -49.10 10.57 -83.37
N ASP A 5 -49.00 10.55 -84.71
CA ASP A 5 -49.68 9.64 -85.66
C ASP A 5 -51.21 9.75 -85.95
N HIS A 6 -51.58 9.17 -87.10
CA HIS A 6 -52.90 8.78 -87.64
C HIS A 6 -53.87 9.91 -88.10
N GLY A 7 -54.73 9.71 -89.12
CA GLY A 7 -54.79 8.58 -90.08
C GLY A 7 -56.05 8.51 -90.97
N ASN A 8 -55.84 8.47 -92.30
CA ASN A 8 -56.52 7.65 -93.33
C ASN A 8 -58.08 7.50 -93.39
N GLN A 9 -58.72 7.88 -94.52
CA GLN A 9 -59.96 7.30 -95.12
C GLN A 9 -60.43 8.13 -96.37
N ARG A 10 -61.15 7.62 -97.40
CA ARG A 10 -61.50 6.26 -97.84
C ARG A 10 -61.91 6.21 -99.34
N TRP A 11 -61.42 5.19 -100.04
CA TRP A 11 -61.92 4.49 -101.26
C TRP A 11 -63.14 4.99 -102.06
N GLY A 12 -63.02 4.92 -103.40
CA GLY A 12 -64.13 4.77 -104.35
C GLY A 12 -63.69 4.06 -105.65
N LYS A 13 -64.39 2.99 -106.08
CA LYS A 13 -64.16 2.27 -107.36
C LYS A 13 -65.23 2.66 -108.39
N GLY A 14 -64.85 2.73 -109.66
CA GLY A 14 -65.76 2.81 -110.81
C GLY A 14 -65.04 2.41 -112.10
N PHE A 15 -65.72 1.70 -113.01
CA PHE A 15 -65.16 1.18 -114.26
C PHE A 15 -66.25 1.15 -115.35
N GLN A 16 -65.84 1.04 -116.62
CA GLN A 16 -66.63 0.82 -117.85
C GLN A 16 -67.06 2.05 -118.69
N GLN A 17 -67.35 1.75 -119.97
CA GLN A 17 -67.60 2.64 -121.11
C GLN A 17 -69.09 3.14 -121.15
N HIS A 18 -69.62 3.96 -122.07
CA HIS A 18 -69.46 4.01 -123.53
C HIS A 18 -70.15 5.26 -124.15
N ARG A 19 -69.64 5.75 -125.32
CA ARG A 19 -70.33 6.52 -126.41
C ARG A 19 -71.09 7.83 -126.07
N ALA A 20 -71.41 8.74 -127.00
CA ALA A 20 -70.84 9.17 -128.30
C ALA A 20 -71.62 10.41 -128.81
N GLU A 21 -71.15 11.06 -129.88
CA GLU A 21 -71.85 12.05 -130.75
C GLU A 21 -72.27 13.40 -130.09
N GLU A 22 -72.34 14.55 -130.79
CA GLU A 22 -71.47 15.19 -131.82
C GLU A 22 -71.68 16.76 -131.71
N HIS A 23 -71.48 17.73 -132.62
CA HIS A 23 -71.25 17.80 -134.08
C HIS A 23 -70.61 19.18 -134.47
N GLU A 24 -69.57 19.19 -135.32
CA GLU A 24 -69.15 20.31 -136.23
C GLU A 24 -68.79 21.75 -135.65
N ILE A 25 -68.21 22.76 -136.35
CA ILE A 25 -67.86 22.97 -137.78
C ILE A 25 -66.64 23.94 -138.02
N ARG A 26 -65.73 23.62 -138.99
CA ARG A 26 -64.86 24.48 -139.87
C ARG A 26 -63.87 25.54 -139.28
N LYS A 27 -62.80 26.04 -139.94
CA LYS A 27 -61.81 25.72 -141.06
C LYS A 27 -60.80 26.91 -141.08
N SER A 28 -59.60 27.00 -141.70
CA SER A 28 -58.64 26.17 -142.50
C SER A 28 -57.26 26.93 -142.45
N ARG A 29 -56.21 26.94 -143.32
CA ARG A 29 -55.84 26.48 -144.69
C ARG A 29 -54.29 26.69 -144.86
N GLY A 30 -53.49 26.04 -145.74
CA GLY A 30 -53.68 24.82 -146.55
C GLY A 30 -53.17 24.87 -148.02
N LYS A 31 -51.85 24.86 -148.29
CA LYS A 31 -51.15 24.68 -149.61
C LYS A 31 -49.60 24.49 -149.41
N THR A 32 -48.70 24.37 -150.41
CA THR A 32 -48.34 23.30 -151.41
C THR A 32 -47.43 23.90 -152.50
N ALA A 33 -46.44 23.27 -153.16
CA ALA A 33 -45.75 21.96 -153.06
C ALA A 33 -44.48 21.98 -154.00
N GLU A 34 -44.13 20.86 -154.67
CA GLU A 34 -43.20 20.69 -155.83
C GLU A 34 -41.66 20.83 -155.61
N GLU A 35 -40.75 20.26 -156.43
CA GLU A 35 -40.60 18.88 -156.99
C GLU A 35 -39.19 18.74 -157.68
N THR A 36 -38.58 17.54 -157.75
CA THR A 36 -37.53 17.15 -158.75
C THR A 36 -37.09 15.67 -158.64
N GLU A 37 -36.50 15.13 -159.72
CA GLU A 37 -36.32 13.70 -159.98
C GLU A 37 -34.93 13.12 -159.63
N LEU A 38 -34.80 11.79 -159.65
CA LEU A 38 -33.54 11.05 -159.52
C LEU A 38 -33.34 10.14 -160.75
N VAL A 39 -32.64 10.64 -161.77
CA VAL A 39 -32.42 9.93 -163.04
C VAL A 39 -31.34 8.87 -162.89
N ILE A 40 -31.72 7.60 -163.02
CA ILE A 40 -30.81 6.46 -163.12
C ILE A 40 -30.62 6.12 -164.61
N LEU A 41 -29.37 6.03 -165.06
CA LEU A 41 -29.03 5.58 -166.42
C LEU A 41 -29.25 4.08 -166.58
N ASP A 42 -29.75 3.66 -167.76
CA ASP A 42 -30.12 2.28 -168.05
C ASP A 42 -28.96 1.28 -167.88
N PRO A 43 -29.22 0.04 -167.42
CA PRO A 43 -28.17 -0.92 -167.06
C PRO A 43 -27.17 -1.29 -168.15
N GLU A 44 -27.55 -1.14 -169.43
CA GLU A 44 -26.76 -1.52 -170.60
C GLU A 44 -25.95 -0.35 -171.21
N HIS A 45 -26.00 0.85 -170.63
CA HIS A 45 -25.24 1.99 -171.14
C HIS A 45 -23.71 1.72 -171.10
N PRO A 46 -22.95 1.93 -172.20
CA PRO A 46 -21.57 1.44 -172.34
C PRO A 46 -20.52 2.09 -171.41
N LEU A 47 -20.93 2.98 -170.51
CA LEU A 47 -20.10 3.56 -169.43
C LEU A 47 -20.30 2.86 -168.06
N MET A 48 -21.33 2.02 -167.88
CA MET A 48 -21.65 1.37 -166.59
C MET A 48 -20.97 0.01 -166.39
N THR A 49 -20.58 -0.68 -167.46
CA THR A 49 -20.04 -2.06 -167.41
C THR A 49 -18.80 -2.19 -166.53
N ARG A 50 -17.91 -1.19 -166.54
CA ARG A 50 -16.70 -1.15 -165.69
C ARG A 50 -17.00 -0.93 -164.19
N PHE A 51 -18.17 -0.38 -163.84
CA PHE A 51 -18.58 -0.17 -162.45
C PHE A 51 -19.25 -1.41 -161.84
N GLN A 52 -20.19 -2.03 -162.59
CA GLN A 52 -20.99 -3.16 -162.12
C GLN A 52 -20.14 -4.38 -161.70
N ALA A 53 -19.06 -4.68 -162.44
CA ALA A 53 -18.18 -5.82 -162.14
C ALA A 53 -17.43 -5.67 -160.82
N ALA A 54 -16.97 -4.45 -160.48
CA ALA A 54 -16.18 -4.20 -159.28
C ALA A 54 -17.04 -4.21 -158.00
N LEU A 55 -18.30 -3.76 -158.09
CA LEU A 55 -19.23 -3.75 -156.95
C LEU A 55 -19.55 -5.18 -156.46
N LYS A 56 -19.67 -6.15 -157.37
CA LYS A 56 -20.10 -7.52 -157.05
C LYS A 56 -19.10 -8.28 -156.17
N ASN A 57 -17.80 -8.04 -156.33
CA ASN A 57 -16.73 -8.69 -155.55
C ASN A 57 -16.50 -8.07 -154.16
N TYR A 58 -17.00 -6.85 -153.91
CA TYR A 58 -16.92 -6.18 -152.62
C TYR A 58 -17.97 -6.74 -151.64
N LEU A 59 -19.19 -6.96 -152.12
CA LEU A 59 -20.34 -7.37 -151.29
C LEU A 59 -20.21 -8.81 -150.74
N THR A 60 -19.61 -9.73 -151.49
CA THR A 60 -19.42 -11.13 -151.03
C THR A 60 -18.52 -11.22 -149.81
N LYS A 61 -17.36 -10.54 -149.83
CA LYS A 61 -16.40 -10.53 -148.71
C LYS A 61 -17.00 -10.00 -147.40
N GLN A 62 -17.85 -8.98 -147.45
CA GLN A 62 -18.49 -8.43 -146.25
C GLN A 62 -19.50 -9.40 -145.62
N ILE A 63 -20.19 -10.21 -146.43
CA ILE A 63 -21.15 -11.21 -145.94
C ILE A 63 -20.42 -12.33 -145.19
N GLU A 64 -19.25 -12.77 -145.67
CA GLU A 64 -18.44 -13.80 -144.99
C GLU A 64 -17.97 -13.32 -143.60
N GLN A 65 -17.54 -12.06 -143.49
CA GLN A 65 -17.02 -11.51 -142.24
C GLN A 65 -18.09 -11.35 -141.15
N VAL A 66 -19.27 -10.79 -141.48
CA VAL A 66 -20.39 -10.66 -140.52
C VAL A 66 -20.91 -12.01 -140.02
N ASN A 67 -20.77 -13.08 -140.81
CA ASN A 67 -21.16 -14.43 -140.40
C ASN A 67 -20.20 -15.06 -139.38
N LEU A 68 -18.96 -14.59 -139.25
CA LEU A 68 -18.02 -15.02 -138.20
C LEU A 68 -18.32 -14.31 -136.88
N ASP A 69 -18.48 -12.99 -136.89
CA ASP A 69 -18.85 -12.19 -135.70
C ASP A 69 -20.13 -12.73 -135.03
N LEU A 70 -21.12 -13.14 -135.84
CA LEU A 70 -22.37 -13.76 -135.38
C LEU A 70 -22.20 -15.16 -134.76
N GLN A 71 -21.11 -15.87 -135.02
CA GLN A 71 -20.80 -17.15 -134.37
C GLN A 71 -20.10 -16.92 -133.03
N GLU A 72 -19.14 -16.00 -132.95
CA GLU A 72 -18.44 -15.66 -131.71
C GLU A 72 -19.39 -15.08 -130.64
N LEU A 73 -20.30 -14.19 -131.03
CA LEU A 73 -21.33 -13.67 -130.12
C LEU A 73 -22.30 -14.76 -129.61
N ARG A 74 -22.52 -15.83 -130.39
CA ARG A 74 -23.38 -16.97 -129.99
C ARG A 74 -22.69 -17.94 -129.04
N THR A 75 -21.37 -18.12 -129.11
CA THR A 75 -20.64 -18.93 -128.13
C THR A 75 -20.49 -18.19 -126.80
N ALA A 76 -20.16 -16.90 -126.83
CA ALA A 76 -20.09 -16.05 -125.63
C ALA A 76 -21.43 -15.99 -124.85
N MET A 77 -22.57 -15.98 -125.54
CA MET A 77 -23.89 -15.99 -124.87
C MET A 77 -24.29 -17.36 -124.28
N LYS A 78 -23.56 -18.45 -124.59
CA LYS A 78 -23.73 -19.74 -123.90
C LYS A 78 -22.93 -19.80 -122.60
N THR A 79 -21.63 -19.52 -122.67
CA THR A 79 -20.75 -19.57 -121.49
C THR A 79 -21.19 -18.63 -120.37
N SER A 80 -21.71 -17.44 -120.73
CA SER A 80 -22.30 -16.51 -119.75
C SER A 80 -23.58 -17.00 -119.07
N LYS A 81 -24.28 -18.01 -119.62
CA LYS A 81 -25.44 -18.64 -118.96
C LYS A 81 -25.01 -19.77 -118.04
N GLU A 82 -24.11 -20.63 -118.53
CA GLU A 82 -23.51 -21.72 -117.77
C GLU A 82 -22.90 -21.18 -116.45
N GLN A 83 -22.09 -20.12 -116.52
CA GLN A 83 -21.54 -19.43 -115.34
C GLN A 83 -22.59 -18.85 -114.38
N ARG A 84 -23.75 -18.41 -114.89
CA ARG A 84 -24.84 -17.88 -114.06
C ARG A 84 -25.57 -19.00 -113.32
N GLU A 85 -25.69 -20.18 -113.93
CA GLU A 85 -26.31 -21.36 -113.33
C GLU A 85 -25.39 -21.95 -112.25
N GLU A 86 -24.07 -22.04 -112.51
CA GLU A 86 -23.05 -22.42 -111.51
C GLU A 86 -23.06 -21.51 -110.28
N LEU A 87 -23.05 -20.18 -110.46
CA LEU A 87 -23.14 -19.21 -109.36
C LEU A 87 -24.46 -19.33 -108.58
N GLY A 88 -25.57 -19.69 -109.24
CA GLY A 88 -26.84 -19.95 -108.58
C GLY A 88 -26.78 -21.15 -107.63
N VAL A 89 -26.12 -22.24 -108.04
CA VAL A 89 -25.92 -23.43 -107.19
C VAL A 89 -25.01 -23.12 -105.99
N ILE A 90 -23.93 -22.36 -106.21
CA ILE A 90 -23.01 -21.95 -105.12
C ILE A 90 -23.73 -21.07 -104.09
N LEU A 91 -24.55 -20.10 -104.54
CA LEU A 91 -25.34 -19.24 -103.65
C LEU A 91 -26.36 -20.03 -102.83
N TYR A 92 -27.03 -21.02 -103.43
CA TYR A 92 -27.96 -21.90 -102.70
C TYR A 92 -27.23 -22.76 -101.64
N GLY A 93 -26.05 -23.29 -101.97
CA GLY A 93 -25.21 -24.01 -101.00
C GLY A 93 -24.78 -23.13 -99.81
N ALA A 94 -24.39 -21.89 -100.07
CA ALA A 94 -24.05 -20.92 -99.03
C ALA A 94 -25.27 -20.55 -98.16
N GLN A 95 -26.46 -20.39 -98.75
CA GLN A 95 -27.71 -20.16 -98.00
C GLN A 95 -28.05 -21.34 -97.08
N GLN A 96 -27.86 -22.59 -97.55
CA GLN A 96 -28.09 -23.77 -96.73
C GLN A 96 -27.11 -23.89 -95.55
N GLN A 97 -25.84 -23.52 -95.74
CA GLN A 97 -24.85 -23.46 -94.66
C GLN A 97 -25.16 -22.35 -93.65
N LEU A 98 -25.60 -21.18 -94.12
CA LEU A 98 -25.95 -20.05 -93.25
C LEU A 98 -27.12 -20.41 -92.33
N GLY A 99 -28.20 -21.01 -92.85
CA GLY A 99 -29.34 -21.45 -92.04
C GLY A 99 -29.01 -22.60 -91.06
N GLN A 100 -27.96 -23.40 -91.32
CA GLN A 100 -27.45 -24.37 -90.35
C GLN A 100 -26.75 -23.66 -89.18
N LEU A 101 -25.92 -22.65 -89.46
CA LEU A 101 -25.21 -21.86 -88.44
C LEU A 101 -26.16 -21.02 -87.59
N GLU A 102 -27.21 -20.43 -88.18
CA GLU A 102 -28.26 -19.73 -87.44
C GLU A 102 -28.96 -20.69 -86.44
N ALA A 103 -29.37 -21.87 -86.91
CA ALA A 103 -30.02 -22.88 -86.08
C ALA A 103 -29.08 -23.52 -85.03
N GLU A 104 -27.76 -23.41 -85.16
CA GLU A 104 -26.80 -23.80 -84.12
C GLU A 104 -26.58 -22.65 -83.11
N LEU A 105 -26.57 -21.41 -83.57
CA LEU A 105 -26.46 -20.22 -82.73
C LEU A 105 -27.69 -20.05 -81.83
N GLU A 106 -28.90 -20.27 -82.33
CA GLU A 106 -30.13 -20.30 -81.53
C GLU A 106 -30.05 -21.33 -80.39
N LYS A 107 -29.66 -22.57 -80.70
CA LYS A 107 -29.44 -23.64 -79.70
C LYS A 107 -28.34 -23.29 -78.70
N SER A 108 -27.34 -22.51 -79.10
CA SER A 108 -26.31 -22.02 -78.17
C SER A 108 -26.88 -20.96 -77.22
N HIS A 109 -27.74 -20.06 -77.73
CA HIS A 109 -28.41 -19.03 -76.95
C HIS A 109 -29.41 -19.60 -75.94
N GLU A 110 -30.19 -20.62 -76.33
CA GLU A 110 -31.06 -21.40 -75.41
C GLU A 110 -30.27 -22.03 -74.25
N ARG A 111 -29.10 -22.63 -74.54
CA ARG A 111 -28.24 -23.21 -73.49
C ARG A 111 -27.69 -22.13 -72.56
N CYS A 112 -27.30 -20.98 -73.10
CA CYS A 112 -26.83 -19.84 -72.31
C CYS A 112 -27.93 -19.26 -71.42
N SER A 113 -29.18 -19.14 -71.90
CA SER A 113 -30.29 -18.63 -71.09
C SER A 113 -30.70 -19.63 -69.99
N GLN A 114 -30.71 -20.93 -70.29
CA GLN A 114 -30.91 -21.99 -69.29
C GLN A 114 -29.82 -21.98 -68.20
N ALA A 115 -28.54 -21.85 -68.59
CA ALA A 115 -27.43 -21.76 -67.64
C ALA A 115 -27.48 -20.47 -66.80
N ALA A 116 -27.88 -19.35 -67.38
CA ALA A 116 -28.06 -18.09 -66.66
C ALA A 116 -29.20 -18.18 -65.63
N ALA A 117 -30.34 -18.77 -66.00
CA ALA A 117 -31.47 -18.98 -65.09
C ALA A 117 -31.11 -19.92 -63.92
N ALA A 118 -30.42 -21.04 -64.22
CA ALA A 118 -29.94 -21.96 -63.19
C ALA A 118 -28.91 -21.30 -62.24
N ARG A 119 -28.02 -20.43 -62.77
CA ARG A 119 -27.10 -19.65 -61.93
C ARG A 119 -27.85 -18.68 -61.03
N GLN A 120 -28.84 -17.96 -61.55
CA GLN A 120 -29.64 -17.01 -60.78
C GLN A 120 -30.39 -17.72 -59.62
N GLN A 121 -31.00 -18.88 -59.88
CA GLN A 121 -31.65 -19.68 -58.84
C GLN A 121 -30.68 -20.08 -57.72
N LEU A 122 -29.47 -20.53 -58.06
CA LEU A 122 -28.43 -20.85 -57.08
C LEU A 122 -27.89 -19.60 -56.36
N GLU A 123 -27.82 -18.44 -57.02
CA GLU A 123 -27.45 -17.15 -56.41
C GLU A 123 -28.52 -16.68 -55.41
N GLU A 124 -29.81 -16.89 -55.70
CA GLU A 124 -30.94 -16.61 -54.80
C GLU A 124 -30.99 -17.57 -53.61
N GLU A 125 -30.80 -18.89 -53.82
CA GLU A 125 -30.69 -19.89 -52.75
C GLU A 125 -29.49 -19.61 -51.82
N LEU A 126 -28.32 -19.28 -52.39
CA LEU A 126 -27.15 -18.87 -51.61
C LEU A 126 -27.36 -17.54 -50.88
N GLY A 127 -28.19 -16.64 -51.41
CA GLY A 127 -28.67 -15.44 -50.71
C GLY A 127 -29.45 -15.81 -49.45
N GLY A 128 -30.52 -16.60 -49.61
CA GLY A 128 -31.35 -17.06 -48.49
C GLY A 128 -30.56 -17.83 -47.42
N LEU A 129 -29.64 -18.70 -47.83
CA LEU A 129 -28.75 -19.43 -46.90
C LEU A 129 -27.79 -18.50 -46.15
N ARG A 130 -27.26 -17.46 -46.81
CA ARG A 130 -26.41 -16.45 -46.14
C ARG A 130 -27.19 -15.64 -45.13
N ASP A 131 -28.43 -15.25 -45.44
CA ASP A 131 -29.25 -14.45 -44.53
C ASP A 131 -29.74 -15.29 -43.34
N ALA A 132 -30.18 -16.53 -43.56
CA ALA A 132 -30.46 -17.48 -42.47
C ALA A 132 -29.22 -17.74 -41.59
N HIS A 133 -28.01 -17.78 -42.16
CA HIS A 133 -26.77 -17.88 -41.39
C HIS A 133 -26.48 -16.59 -40.59
N LYS A 134 -26.76 -15.39 -41.12
CA LYS A 134 -26.65 -14.13 -40.36
C LYS A 134 -27.61 -14.10 -39.18
N GLU A 135 -28.87 -14.50 -39.39
CA GLU A 135 -29.88 -14.60 -38.33
C GLU A 135 -29.46 -15.63 -37.27
N MET A 136 -28.96 -16.81 -37.68
CA MET A 136 -28.43 -17.80 -36.76
C MET A 136 -27.25 -17.25 -35.94
N CYS A 137 -26.28 -16.58 -36.58
CA CYS A 137 -25.17 -15.94 -35.87
C CYS A 137 -25.68 -14.89 -34.86
N HIS A 138 -26.58 -14.00 -35.28
CA HIS A 138 -27.16 -12.96 -34.43
C HIS A 138 -27.87 -13.57 -33.21
N ASN A 139 -28.68 -14.60 -33.42
CA ASN A 139 -29.32 -15.37 -32.35
C ASN A 139 -28.29 -16.02 -31.41
N THR A 140 -27.21 -16.64 -31.93
CA THR A 140 -26.16 -17.21 -31.07
C THR A 140 -25.39 -16.16 -30.28
N ASP A 141 -25.19 -14.95 -30.82
CA ASP A 141 -24.54 -13.85 -30.11
C ASP A 141 -25.47 -13.20 -29.06
N ASP A 142 -26.78 -13.20 -29.29
CA ASP A 142 -27.77 -12.79 -28.29
C ASP A 142 -27.93 -13.83 -27.17
N GLU A 143 -27.87 -15.14 -27.47
CA GLU A 143 -27.76 -16.17 -26.43
C GLU A 143 -26.42 -16.08 -25.67
N ARG A 144 -25.29 -15.77 -26.33
CA ARG A 144 -24.02 -15.49 -25.63
C ARG A 144 -24.14 -14.29 -24.70
N LYS A 145 -24.80 -13.20 -25.12
CA LYS A 145 -25.10 -12.03 -24.25
C LYS A 145 -25.96 -12.44 -23.04
N LYS A 146 -27.03 -13.21 -23.25
CA LYS A 146 -27.88 -13.75 -22.17
C LYS A 146 -27.08 -14.61 -21.20
N VAL A 147 -26.20 -15.49 -21.70
CA VAL A 147 -25.31 -16.32 -20.87
C VAL A 147 -24.34 -15.46 -20.05
N SER A 148 -23.72 -14.42 -20.63
CA SER A 148 -22.84 -13.51 -19.87
C SER A 148 -23.60 -12.66 -18.83
N ALA A 149 -24.85 -12.28 -19.12
CA ALA A 149 -25.73 -11.62 -18.15
C ALA A 149 -26.13 -12.58 -17.01
N MET A 150 -26.39 -13.86 -17.31
CA MET A 150 -26.66 -14.88 -16.28
C MET A 150 -25.39 -15.20 -15.47
N GLN A 151 -24.21 -15.25 -16.08
CA GLN A 151 -22.94 -15.46 -15.39
C GLN A 151 -22.66 -14.32 -14.40
N THR A 152 -22.76 -13.07 -14.84
CA THR A 152 -22.60 -11.90 -13.95
C THR A 152 -23.70 -11.83 -12.88
N GLN A 153 -24.93 -12.28 -13.13
CA GLN A 153 -25.95 -12.45 -12.09
C GLN A 153 -25.57 -13.55 -11.07
N ILE A 154 -25.06 -14.69 -11.53
CA ILE A 154 -24.57 -15.77 -10.66
C ILE A 154 -23.38 -15.31 -9.81
N GLU A 155 -22.43 -14.57 -10.40
CA GLU A 155 -21.30 -13.97 -9.67
C GLU A 155 -21.78 -12.96 -8.62
N ASN A 156 -22.73 -12.08 -8.95
CA ASN A 156 -23.33 -11.15 -7.99
C ASN A 156 -24.07 -11.87 -6.86
N VAL A 157 -24.82 -12.94 -7.14
CA VAL A 157 -25.49 -13.77 -6.12
C VAL A 157 -24.48 -14.56 -5.28
N ALA A 158 -23.39 -15.05 -5.88
CA ALA A 158 -22.31 -15.72 -5.14
C ALA A 158 -21.56 -14.75 -4.21
N LEU A 159 -21.35 -13.50 -4.64
CA LEU A 159 -20.80 -12.42 -3.79
C LEU A 159 -21.76 -12.07 -2.65
N GLN A 160 -23.07 -11.91 -2.92
CA GLN A 160 -24.07 -11.70 -1.87
C GLN A 160 -24.10 -12.87 -0.87
N LEU A 161 -24.06 -14.11 -1.35
CA LEU A 161 -24.02 -15.31 -0.51
C LEU A 161 -22.73 -15.38 0.32
N PHE A 162 -21.57 -15.02 -0.25
CA PHE A 162 -20.30 -14.91 0.49
C PHE A 162 -20.37 -13.84 1.59
N TYR A 163 -20.92 -12.65 1.31
CA TYR A 163 -21.14 -11.64 2.34
C TYR A 163 -22.08 -12.13 3.45
N VAL A 164 -23.20 -12.78 3.11
CA VAL A 164 -24.13 -13.35 4.09
C VAL A 164 -23.48 -14.45 4.92
N GLN A 165 -22.68 -15.34 4.32
CA GLN A 165 -21.94 -16.39 5.05
C GLN A 165 -20.89 -15.81 6.00
N ASN A 166 -20.16 -14.77 5.59
CA ASN A 166 -19.21 -14.09 6.46
C ASN A 166 -19.94 -13.38 7.61
N MET A 167 -21.07 -12.71 7.34
CA MET A 167 -21.88 -12.09 8.39
C MET A 167 -22.50 -13.12 9.35
N ASP A 168 -22.90 -14.30 8.89
CA ASP A 168 -23.37 -15.39 9.77
C ASP A 168 -22.23 -15.91 10.66
N GLN A 169 -21.03 -16.11 10.12
CA GLN A 169 -19.85 -16.49 10.92
C GLN A 169 -19.48 -15.42 11.95
N ASP A 170 -19.49 -14.14 11.56
CA ASP A 170 -19.26 -12.99 12.44
C ASP A 170 -20.32 -12.92 13.55
N MET A 171 -21.60 -13.11 13.20
CA MET A 171 -22.71 -13.09 14.16
C MET A 171 -22.70 -14.33 15.05
N HIS A 172 -22.29 -15.49 14.57
CA HIS A 172 -22.06 -16.68 15.37
C HIS A 172 -20.90 -16.47 16.36
N HIS A 173 -19.79 -15.87 15.93
CA HIS A 173 -18.68 -15.50 16.80
C HIS A 173 -19.11 -14.48 17.86
N ARG A 174 -19.85 -13.42 17.47
CA ARG A 174 -20.44 -12.44 18.40
C ARG A 174 -21.41 -13.09 19.38
N LEU A 175 -22.23 -14.06 18.96
CA LEU A 175 -23.13 -14.82 19.83
C LEU A 175 -22.37 -15.75 20.79
N LEU A 176 -21.24 -16.34 20.37
CA LEU A 176 -20.36 -17.09 21.26
C LEU A 176 -19.68 -16.17 22.28
N LEU A 177 -19.15 -15.02 21.87
CA LEU A 177 -18.60 -14.01 22.77
C LEU A 177 -19.66 -13.49 23.75
N MET A 178 -20.88 -13.22 23.28
CA MET A 178 -22.00 -12.76 24.11
C MET A 178 -22.47 -13.84 25.10
N LYS A 179 -22.45 -15.12 24.71
CA LYS A 179 -22.69 -16.25 25.63
C LYS A 179 -21.56 -16.40 26.65
N GLN A 180 -20.31 -16.14 26.28
CA GLN A 180 -19.17 -16.16 27.21
C GLN A 180 -19.20 -14.97 28.18
N SER A 181 -19.48 -13.76 27.71
CA SER A 181 -19.60 -12.57 28.57
C SER A 181 -20.82 -12.66 29.49
N ALA A 182 -21.96 -13.16 29.01
CA ALA A 182 -23.12 -13.45 29.87
C ALA A 182 -22.78 -14.47 30.97
N LYS A 183 -22.05 -15.55 30.65
CA LYS A 183 -21.58 -16.52 31.66
C LYS A 183 -20.57 -15.93 32.66
N ARG A 184 -19.69 -15.02 32.22
CA ARG A 184 -18.78 -14.29 33.12
C ARG A 184 -19.56 -13.36 34.05
N ALA A 185 -20.45 -12.53 33.51
CA ALA A 185 -21.32 -11.65 34.28
C ALA A 185 -22.23 -12.43 35.25
N GLU A 186 -22.71 -13.62 34.89
CA GLU A 186 -23.45 -14.50 35.78
C GLU A 186 -22.58 -15.08 36.91
N ALA A 187 -21.36 -15.52 36.61
CA ALA A 187 -20.39 -15.97 37.62
C ALA A 187 -19.97 -14.83 38.57
N GLU A 188 -19.72 -13.64 38.03
CA GLU A 188 -19.45 -12.41 38.78
C GLU A 188 -20.64 -12.02 39.66
N ARG A 189 -21.89 -12.14 39.15
CA ARG A 189 -23.11 -11.92 39.93
C ARG A 189 -23.24 -12.94 41.07
N ILE A 190 -22.98 -14.21 40.82
CA ILE A 190 -23.00 -15.27 41.86
C ILE A 190 -21.91 -15.02 42.90
N GLN A 191 -20.71 -14.59 42.50
CA GLN A 191 -19.65 -14.21 43.43
C GLN A 191 -20.04 -12.98 44.26
N ALA A 192 -20.63 -11.95 43.64
CA ALA A 192 -21.16 -10.78 44.34
C ALA A 192 -22.32 -11.14 45.30
N GLU A 193 -23.21 -12.07 44.93
CA GLU A 193 -24.23 -12.61 45.83
C GLU A 193 -23.61 -13.35 47.03
N VAL A 194 -22.50 -14.06 46.85
CA VAL A 194 -21.79 -14.76 47.93
C VAL A 194 -21.08 -13.76 48.86
N GLU A 195 -20.37 -12.77 48.32
CA GLU A 195 -19.77 -11.71 49.15
C GLU A 195 -20.84 -10.87 49.85
N LYS A 196 -21.97 -10.57 49.19
CA LYS A 196 -23.11 -9.92 49.84
C LYS A 196 -23.67 -10.78 50.98
N LYS A 197 -23.85 -12.09 50.79
CA LYS A 197 -24.30 -12.99 51.88
C LYS A 197 -23.33 -13.00 53.07
N LYS A 198 -22.00 -12.88 52.85
CA LYS A 198 -21.03 -12.70 53.94
C LYS A 198 -21.17 -11.34 54.62
N GLN A 199 -21.37 -10.26 53.85
CA GLN A 199 -21.61 -8.92 54.39
C GLN A 199 -22.92 -8.87 55.20
N ASP A 200 -24.01 -9.43 54.68
CA ASP A 200 -25.30 -9.54 55.36
C ASP A 200 -25.14 -10.30 56.70
N LEU A 201 -24.42 -11.44 56.71
CA LEU A 201 -24.11 -12.18 57.94
C LEU A 201 -23.23 -11.40 58.94
N LEU A 202 -22.23 -10.65 58.47
CA LEU A 202 -21.40 -9.80 59.32
C LEU A 202 -22.21 -8.63 59.89
N LEU A 203 -23.08 -8.03 59.09
CA LEU A 203 -23.97 -6.94 59.50
C LEU A 203 -24.97 -7.45 60.56
N ASP A 204 -25.47 -8.68 60.41
CA ASP A 204 -26.33 -9.33 61.40
C ASP A 204 -25.58 -9.63 62.71
N GLN A 205 -24.33 -10.10 62.66
CA GLN A 205 -23.46 -10.27 63.83
C GLN A 205 -23.18 -8.94 64.54
N LEU A 206 -22.82 -7.89 63.79
CA LEU A 206 -22.57 -6.56 64.34
C LEU A 206 -23.85 -5.96 64.93
N THR A 207 -25.01 -6.16 64.30
CA THR A 207 -26.31 -5.68 64.79
C THR A 207 -26.70 -6.36 66.10
N ARG A 208 -26.55 -7.69 66.18
CA ARG A 208 -26.72 -8.44 67.44
C ARG A 208 -25.77 -7.92 68.52
N ARG A 209 -24.49 -7.68 68.19
CA ARG A 209 -23.53 -7.12 69.15
C ARG A 209 -23.86 -5.68 69.58
N VAL A 210 -24.46 -4.88 68.71
CA VAL A 210 -25.00 -3.56 69.08
C VAL A 210 -26.18 -3.69 70.05
N TYR A 211 -27.10 -4.63 69.82
CA TYR A 211 -28.18 -4.90 70.78
C TYR A 211 -27.66 -5.42 72.13
N GLU A 212 -26.72 -6.37 72.16
CA GLU A 212 -26.05 -6.83 73.40
C GLU A 212 -25.41 -5.67 74.18
N LEU A 213 -24.78 -4.73 73.47
CA LEU A 213 -24.16 -3.54 74.08
C LEU A 213 -25.20 -2.52 74.55
N GLN A 214 -26.32 -2.36 73.83
CA GLN A 214 -27.44 -1.52 74.27
C GLN A 214 -28.13 -2.08 75.51
N GLU A 215 -28.34 -3.39 75.60
CA GLU A 215 -28.83 -4.06 76.80
C GLU A 215 -27.87 -3.88 77.98
N GLN A 216 -26.55 -4.01 77.75
CA GLN A 216 -25.54 -3.75 78.79
C GLN A 216 -25.54 -2.28 79.24
N ILE A 217 -25.65 -1.33 78.31
CA ILE A 217 -25.77 0.10 78.65
C ILE A 217 -27.02 0.36 79.48
N ALA A 218 -28.19 -0.15 79.06
CA ALA A 218 -29.44 0.02 79.81
C ALA A 218 -29.39 -0.61 81.22
N LEU A 219 -28.71 -1.76 81.37
CA LEU A 219 -28.45 -2.38 82.67
C LEU A 219 -27.54 -1.52 83.55
N PHE A 220 -26.47 -0.93 82.99
CA PHE A 220 -25.58 -0.03 83.74
C PHE A 220 -26.25 1.31 84.08
N GLU A 221 -27.08 1.86 83.19
CA GLU A 221 -27.88 3.06 83.46
C GLU A 221 -28.89 2.81 84.60
N ALA A 222 -29.59 1.67 84.58
CA ALA A 222 -30.47 1.28 85.69
C ALA A 222 -29.72 1.11 87.02
N GLN A 223 -28.52 0.51 87.00
CA GLN A 223 -27.65 0.40 88.18
C GLN A 223 -27.18 1.76 88.68
N LEU A 224 -26.82 2.68 87.79
CA LEU A 224 -26.40 4.05 88.13
C LEU A 224 -27.55 4.86 88.73
N VAL A 225 -28.79 4.70 88.22
CA VAL A 225 -29.98 5.33 88.82
C VAL A 225 -30.24 4.77 90.22
N ALA A 226 -30.23 3.45 90.41
CA ALA A 226 -30.39 2.84 91.74
C ALA A 226 -29.31 3.31 92.73
N GLN A 227 -28.04 3.34 92.32
CA GLN A 227 -26.94 3.86 93.14
C GLN A 227 -27.06 5.38 93.40
N ALA A 228 -27.61 6.16 92.47
CA ALA A 228 -27.89 7.58 92.69
C ALA A 228 -28.99 7.79 93.74
N GLU A 229 -29.99 6.90 93.80
CA GLU A 229 -31.05 6.90 94.83
C GLU A 229 -30.52 6.40 96.18
N ASP A 230 -29.79 5.28 96.24
CA ASP A 230 -29.16 4.79 97.47
C ASP A 230 -28.18 5.81 98.07
N THR A 231 -27.33 6.41 97.24
CA THR A 231 -26.41 7.47 97.71
C THR A 231 -27.16 8.73 98.13
N LYS A 232 -28.36 9.00 97.60
CA LYS A 232 -29.21 10.13 98.02
C LYS A 232 -29.86 9.84 99.37
N VAL A 233 -30.44 8.66 99.57
CA VAL A 233 -31.04 8.22 100.84
C VAL A 233 -29.99 8.20 101.95
N THR A 234 -28.81 7.63 101.70
CA THR A 234 -27.70 7.65 102.68
C THR A 234 -27.18 9.07 102.96
N ARG A 235 -27.12 9.96 101.95
CA ARG A 235 -26.82 11.40 102.18
C ARG A 235 -27.89 12.10 103.01
N GLN A 236 -29.17 11.74 102.86
CA GLN A 236 -30.25 12.27 103.72
C GLN A 236 -30.09 11.79 105.17
N ALA A 237 -29.89 10.49 105.39
CA ALA A 237 -29.65 9.93 106.72
C ALA A 237 -28.39 10.50 107.42
N VAL A 238 -27.30 10.74 106.66
CA VAL A 238 -26.10 11.43 107.18
C VAL A 238 -26.38 12.90 107.49
N GLY A 239 -27.24 13.57 106.73
CA GLY A 239 -27.72 14.92 107.01
C GLY A 239 -28.56 14.99 108.30
N GLU A 240 -29.48 14.05 108.47
CA GLU A 240 -30.33 13.90 109.66
C GLU A 240 -29.50 13.61 110.92
N ALA A 241 -28.60 12.61 110.87
CA ALA A 241 -27.65 12.35 111.95
C ALA A 241 -26.72 13.56 112.21
N GLY A 242 -26.37 14.33 111.17
CA GLY A 242 -25.62 15.58 111.30
C GLY A 242 -26.39 16.69 112.03
N LEU A 243 -27.72 16.74 111.88
CA LEU A 243 -28.60 17.64 112.63
C LEU A 243 -28.79 17.18 114.08
N GLU A 244 -28.93 15.87 114.32
CA GLU A 244 -28.96 15.30 115.69
C GLU A 244 -27.65 15.59 116.44
N VAL A 245 -26.49 15.38 115.81
CA VAL A 245 -25.18 15.71 116.38
C VAL A 245 -25.05 17.21 116.65
N GLN A 246 -25.64 18.08 115.81
CA GLN A 246 -25.69 19.52 116.10
C GLN A 246 -26.60 19.84 117.30
N ALA A 247 -27.76 19.21 117.42
CA ALA A 247 -28.67 19.36 118.57
C ALA A 247 -27.98 18.93 119.88
N ILE A 248 -27.37 17.74 119.90
CA ILE A 248 -26.60 17.22 121.05
C ILE A 248 -25.45 18.17 121.42
N ASN A 249 -24.75 18.76 120.43
CA ASN A 249 -23.71 19.75 120.71
C ASN A 249 -24.25 21.08 121.25
N MET A 250 -25.47 21.51 120.87
CA MET A 250 -26.12 22.68 121.49
C MET A 250 -26.58 22.40 122.92
N GLU A 251 -27.10 21.21 123.22
CA GLU A 251 -27.43 20.78 124.58
C GLU A 251 -26.17 20.68 125.45
N LYS A 252 -25.09 20.09 124.92
CA LYS A 252 -23.78 20.05 125.57
C LYS A 252 -23.23 21.45 125.87
N LYS A 253 -23.40 22.43 124.96
CA LYS A 253 -23.04 23.84 125.22
C LYS A 253 -23.85 24.43 126.37
N ARG A 254 -25.18 24.29 126.36
CA ARG A 254 -26.06 24.74 127.46
C ARG A 254 -25.67 24.11 128.80
N LEU A 255 -25.38 22.81 128.83
CA LEU A 255 -24.90 22.10 130.02
C LEU A 255 -23.55 22.65 130.52
N MET A 256 -22.59 22.91 129.62
CA MET A 256 -21.32 23.55 129.97
C MET A 256 -21.49 24.99 130.46
N GLU A 257 -22.43 25.75 129.90
CA GLU A 257 -22.77 27.11 130.35
C GLU A 257 -23.38 27.11 131.75
N HIS A 258 -24.35 26.21 132.03
CA HIS A 258 -24.91 26.01 133.37
C HIS A 258 -23.86 25.53 134.39
N TRP A 259 -22.95 24.64 134.00
CA TRP A 259 -21.84 24.19 134.85
C TRP A 259 -20.85 25.33 135.13
N ASN A 260 -20.48 26.11 134.10
CA ASN A 260 -19.61 27.28 134.25
C ASN A 260 -20.23 28.35 135.17
N SER A 261 -21.53 28.63 135.06
CA SER A 261 -22.21 29.55 135.99
C SER A 261 -22.23 29.02 137.43
N SER A 262 -22.38 27.70 137.60
CA SER A 262 -22.34 27.05 138.92
C SER A 262 -20.93 27.12 139.54
N LEU A 263 -19.90 26.95 138.72
CA LEU A 263 -18.49 27.04 139.12
C LEU A 263 -18.07 28.48 139.45
N ALA A 264 -18.53 29.47 138.66
CA ALA A 264 -18.32 30.89 138.97
C ALA A 264 -19.00 31.29 140.30
N GLY A 265 -20.24 30.83 140.52
CA GLY A 265 -20.95 30.95 141.79
C GLY A 265 -20.34 30.13 142.94
N MET A 266 -19.32 29.30 142.70
CA MET A 266 -18.48 28.70 143.75
C MET A 266 -17.26 29.58 144.03
N LYS A 267 -16.52 29.99 143.00
CA LYS A 267 -15.34 30.88 143.14
C LYS A 267 -15.66 32.16 143.92
N GLN A 268 -16.82 32.79 143.68
CA GLN A 268 -17.24 33.99 144.43
C GLN A 268 -17.45 33.71 145.94
N ARG A 269 -17.84 32.50 146.33
CA ARG A 269 -17.94 32.09 147.74
C ARG A 269 -16.55 31.82 148.34
N ASP A 270 -15.66 31.21 147.57
CA ASP A 270 -14.28 30.93 147.98
C ASP A 270 -13.46 32.23 148.15
N GLU A 271 -13.63 33.19 147.24
CA GLU A 271 -13.03 34.54 147.32
C GLU A 271 -13.53 35.31 148.55
N ALA A 272 -14.84 35.29 148.83
CA ALA A 272 -15.41 35.88 150.03
C ALA A 272 -14.84 35.24 151.31
N TYR A 273 -14.67 33.91 151.33
CA TYR A 273 -14.04 33.20 152.44
C TYR A 273 -12.57 33.64 152.64
N VAL A 274 -11.77 33.70 151.57
CA VAL A 274 -10.37 34.16 151.63
C VAL A 274 -10.26 35.60 152.17
N VAL A 275 -11.17 36.51 151.79
CA VAL A 275 -11.21 37.87 152.33
C VAL A 275 -11.44 37.87 153.85
N THR A 276 -12.40 37.07 154.35
CA THR A 276 -12.64 36.96 155.80
C THR A 276 -11.44 36.35 156.55
N GLN A 277 -10.77 35.37 155.96
CA GLN A 277 -9.56 34.75 156.51
C GLN A 277 -8.36 35.73 156.53
N GLY A 278 -8.26 36.62 155.54
CA GLY A 278 -7.26 37.69 155.48
C GLY A 278 -7.42 38.71 156.62
N LEU A 279 -8.65 39.14 156.91
CA LEU A 279 -8.95 40.04 158.04
C LEU A 279 -8.56 39.40 159.38
N LEU A 280 -8.94 38.13 159.59
CA LEU A 280 -8.53 37.34 160.76
C LEU A 280 -7.01 37.19 160.90
N SER A 281 -6.29 37.16 159.78
CA SER A 281 -4.82 37.08 159.75
C SER A 281 -4.15 38.41 160.09
N ASN A 282 -4.79 39.55 159.82
CA ASN A 282 -4.29 40.87 160.19
C ASN A 282 -4.36 41.10 161.70
N TYR A 283 -5.52 40.87 162.33
CA TYR A 283 -5.65 40.98 163.79
C TYR A 283 -4.67 40.07 164.56
N ARG A 284 -4.32 38.89 164.00
CA ARG A 284 -3.29 37.99 164.55
C ARG A 284 -1.85 38.47 164.37
N ARG A 285 -1.60 39.42 163.47
CA ARG A 285 -0.28 40.04 163.25
C ARG A 285 -0.06 41.18 164.25
N ASP A 286 -1.06 42.02 164.44
CA ASP A 286 -0.98 43.23 165.26
C ASP A 286 -0.71 42.88 166.75
N LEU A 287 -1.36 41.82 167.25
CA LEU A 287 -1.07 41.24 168.57
C LEU A 287 0.39 40.77 168.73
N LYS A 288 0.99 40.19 167.67
CA LYS A 288 2.37 39.69 167.71
C LYS A 288 3.43 40.80 167.64
N SER A 289 3.11 41.96 167.08
CA SER A 289 3.99 43.14 167.19
C SER A 289 4.11 43.63 168.64
N LEU A 290 2.99 43.70 169.37
CA LEU A 290 2.95 44.09 170.78
C LEU A 290 3.74 43.11 171.68
N GLU A 291 3.71 41.81 171.40
CA GLU A 291 4.59 40.83 172.07
C GLU A 291 6.08 41.03 171.71
N GLY A 292 6.37 41.47 170.49
CA GLY A 292 7.72 41.71 169.99
C GLY A 292 8.46 42.85 170.70
N ASP A 293 7.80 43.98 170.91
CA ASP A 293 8.42 45.17 171.52
C ASP A 293 8.83 44.91 173.00
N ILE A 294 7.94 44.24 173.76
CA ILE A 294 8.21 43.81 175.14
C ILE A 294 9.44 42.89 175.20
N HIS A 295 9.60 42.02 174.20
CA HIS A 295 10.72 41.09 174.11
C HIS A 295 12.00 41.73 173.55
N GLY A 296 11.90 42.89 172.89
CA GLY A 296 13.03 43.67 172.37
C GLY A 296 13.91 44.24 173.46
N CYS A 297 13.32 44.93 174.45
CA CYS A 297 14.05 45.52 175.58
C CYS A 297 14.89 44.49 176.35
N GLY A 298 14.38 43.26 176.51
CA GLY A 298 15.09 42.17 177.20
C GLY A 298 16.27 41.56 176.43
N LYS A 299 16.39 41.81 175.11
CA LYS A 299 17.44 41.24 174.25
C LYS A 299 18.59 42.18 173.90
N SER A 300 18.44 43.49 174.11
CA SER A 300 19.58 44.41 173.96
C SER A 300 20.63 44.21 175.05
N ILE A 301 20.21 43.90 176.29
CA ILE A 301 21.13 43.72 177.44
C ILE A 301 22.15 42.60 177.20
N ARG A 302 21.73 41.44 176.65
CA ARG A 302 22.62 40.29 176.40
C ARG A 302 23.43 40.40 175.10
N LYS A 303 23.14 41.40 174.25
CA LYS A 303 23.78 41.55 172.93
C LYS A 303 25.10 42.31 172.96
N GLU A 304 25.51 42.84 174.10
CA GLU A 304 26.84 43.46 174.24
C GLU A 304 27.89 42.48 174.78
N GLU A 305 27.47 41.47 175.56
CA GLU A 305 28.41 40.54 176.24
C GLU A 305 29.03 39.51 175.25
N GLU A 306 28.23 38.88 174.38
CA GLU A 306 28.71 37.77 173.52
C GLU A 306 29.33 38.22 172.17
N LYS A 307 29.16 39.48 171.76
CA LYS A 307 29.66 39.96 170.45
C LYS A 307 31.18 40.13 170.36
N ASN A 308 31.86 40.28 171.50
CA ASN A 308 33.18 40.89 171.54
C ASN A 308 34.31 39.96 171.05
N GLU A 309 34.17 38.64 171.20
CA GLU A 309 35.32 37.73 171.14
C GLU A 309 35.46 36.94 169.82
N ASN A 310 34.43 36.22 169.37
CA ASN A 310 34.68 34.98 168.62
C ASN A 310 34.57 35.03 167.08
N LEU A 311 33.99 36.06 166.45
CA LEU A 311 33.82 36.09 164.98
C LEU A 311 34.88 36.89 164.20
N VAL A 312 35.64 37.77 164.86
CA VAL A 312 36.76 38.51 164.22
C VAL A 312 37.84 37.55 163.69
N ALA A 313 38.03 36.41 164.36
CA ALA A 313 39.00 35.39 163.96
C ALA A 313 38.66 34.66 162.65
N LEU A 314 37.36 34.48 162.33
CA LEU A 314 36.95 33.66 161.19
C LEU A 314 36.99 34.43 159.86
N LEU A 315 36.70 35.73 159.90
CA LEU A 315 36.66 36.62 158.73
C LEU A 315 37.98 36.62 157.93
N ASN A 316 39.11 36.59 158.64
CA ASN A 316 40.44 36.69 158.04
C ASN A 316 40.89 35.43 157.27
N ARG A 317 40.19 34.29 157.44
CA ARG A 317 40.63 33.00 156.85
C ARG A 317 40.09 32.80 155.45
N SER A 318 38.80 33.06 155.22
CA SER A 318 38.11 32.89 153.94
C SER A 318 38.60 33.86 152.84
N GLN A 319 39.22 34.98 153.22
CA GLN A 319 39.70 35.98 152.25
C GLN A 319 40.96 35.55 151.49
N ASN A 320 41.72 34.55 151.99
CA ASN A 320 42.90 34.01 151.30
C ASN A 320 42.54 33.02 150.18
N ASP A 321 41.51 32.19 150.36
CA ASP A 321 41.13 31.17 149.36
C ASP A 321 40.65 31.80 148.05
N ALA A 322 40.02 32.98 148.14
CA ALA A 322 39.62 33.82 147.00
C ALA A 322 40.80 34.44 146.21
N SER A 323 42.06 34.17 146.61
CA SER A 323 43.26 34.49 145.81
C SER A 323 43.74 33.32 144.94
N VAL A 324 43.43 32.07 145.33
CA VAL A 324 43.88 30.86 144.64
C VAL A 324 43.05 30.58 143.39
N THR A 325 41.73 30.78 143.46
CA THR A 325 40.80 30.63 142.32
C THR A 325 41.14 31.55 141.15
N ARG A 326 41.76 32.71 141.40
CA ARG A 326 42.28 33.61 140.35
C ARG A 326 43.51 33.09 139.58
N LYS A 327 44.20 32.06 140.07
CA LYS A 327 45.36 31.46 139.38
C LYS A 327 44.96 30.34 138.41
N LEU A 328 43.88 29.60 138.69
CA LEU A 328 43.38 28.56 137.79
C LEU A 328 42.86 29.14 136.45
N ILE A 329 42.30 30.35 136.48
CA ILE A 329 41.85 31.08 135.29
C ILE A 329 43.01 31.35 134.30
N ALA A 330 44.27 31.40 134.77
CA ALA A 330 45.43 31.57 133.89
C ALA A 330 45.81 30.30 133.10
N GLN A 331 45.33 29.10 133.50
CA GLN A 331 45.54 27.88 132.70
C GLN A 331 44.55 27.78 131.54
N CYS A 332 43.30 28.24 131.72
CA CYS A 332 42.28 28.24 130.67
C CYS A 332 42.60 29.15 129.47
N LEU A 333 43.57 30.06 129.59
CA LEU A 333 44.05 30.87 128.46
C LEU A 333 44.94 30.10 127.48
N LEU A 334 45.65 29.06 127.94
CA LEU A 334 46.47 28.20 127.08
C LEU A 334 45.60 27.23 126.25
N GLU A 335 44.44 26.83 126.78
CA GLU A 335 43.46 26.02 126.03
C GLU A 335 42.72 26.85 124.97
N GLN A 336 42.68 28.19 125.11
CA GLN A 336 42.12 29.08 124.10
C GLN A 336 43.07 29.27 122.89
N GLU A 337 44.39 29.23 123.09
CA GLU A 337 45.38 29.23 122.00
C GLU A 337 45.29 27.94 121.16
N ALA A 338 44.98 26.80 121.77
CA ALA A 338 44.79 25.53 121.06
C ALA A 338 43.62 25.58 120.06
N LEU A 339 42.50 26.22 120.41
CA LEU A 339 41.36 26.41 119.49
C LEU A 339 41.60 27.52 118.46
N GLN A 340 42.51 28.46 118.73
CA GLN A 340 42.93 29.44 117.73
C GLN A 340 43.70 28.77 116.57
N VAL A 341 44.43 27.67 116.84
CA VAL A 341 45.08 26.84 115.83
C VAL A 341 44.05 26.15 114.91
N GLU A 342 42.88 25.72 115.39
CA GLU A 342 41.85 25.13 114.53
C GLU A 342 41.18 26.16 113.59
N THR A 343 40.97 27.41 114.05
CA THR A 343 40.61 28.49 113.11
C THR A 343 41.74 28.83 112.13
N GLY A 344 43.00 28.56 112.53
CA GLY A 344 44.16 28.57 111.65
C GLY A 344 44.14 27.46 110.59
N THR A 345 43.79 26.23 110.93
CA THR A 345 43.75 25.13 109.93
C THR A 345 42.62 25.31 108.93
N TYR A 346 41.42 25.76 109.34
CA TYR A 346 40.36 26.03 108.36
C TYR A 346 40.66 27.22 107.43
N THR A 347 41.36 28.25 107.91
CA THR A 347 41.82 29.35 107.02
C THR A 347 43.01 28.95 106.15
N HIS A 348 43.92 28.10 106.65
CA HIS A 348 45.01 27.53 105.87
C HIS A 348 44.49 26.57 104.79
N VAL A 349 43.47 25.74 105.05
CA VAL A 349 42.83 24.87 104.06
C VAL A 349 42.04 25.67 103.02
N LEU A 350 41.39 26.78 103.41
CA LEU A 350 40.79 27.69 102.42
C LEU A 350 41.86 28.32 101.52
N HIS A 351 42.97 28.79 102.11
CA HIS A 351 44.08 29.34 101.34
C HIS A 351 44.81 28.30 100.48
N GLU A 352 44.90 27.04 100.92
CA GLU A 352 45.46 25.93 100.13
C GLU A 352 44.53 25.47 99.02
N THR A 353 43.21 25.53 99.21
CA THR A 353 42.24 25.24 98.13
C THR A 353 42.16 26.39 97.13
N GLU A 354 42.31 27.65 97.55
CA GLU A 354 42.50 28.79 96.64
C GLU A 354 43.86 28.74 95.92
N GLN A 355 44.94 28.34 96.60
CA GLN A 355 46.23 28.09 95.95
C GLN A 355 46.22 26.84 95.05
N ALA A 356 45.42 25.81 95.34
CA ALA A 356 45.20 24.68 94.44
C ALA A 356 44.37 25.10 93.22
N LEU A 357 43.41 26.01 93.40
CA LEU A 357 42.65 26.61 92.29
C LEU A 357 43.52 27.55 91.44
N SER A 358 44.47 28.28 92.04
CA SER A 358 45.43 29.11 91.29
C SER A 358 46.50 28.26 90.60
N ARG A 359 47.00 27.19 91.24
CA ARG A 359 47.89 26.19 90.63
C ARG A 359 47.20 25.51 89.46
N THR A 360 46.02 24.90 89.64
CA THR A 360 45.28 24.27 88.52
C THR A 360 44.89 25.26 87.40
N LYS A 361 44.68 26.55 87.68
CA LYS A 361 44.55 27.59 86.64
C LYS A 361 45.88 27.95 85.97
N MET A 362 46.99 27.92 86.69
CA MET A 362 48.34 28.05 86.12
C MET A 362 48.72 26.81 85.29
N ASP A 363 48.31 25.62 85.69
CA ASP A 363 48.50 24.36 84.96
C ASP A 363 47.59 24.32 83.72
N GLN A 364 46.35 24.82 83.82
CA GLN A 364 45.48 25.02 82.66
C GLN A 364 46.05 26.08 81.70
N ALA A 365 46.67 27.14 82.21
CA ALA A 365 47.41 28.12 81.40
C ALA A 365 48.73 27.55 80.85
N ALA A 366 49.39 26.64 81.55
CA ALA A 366 50.57 25.92 81.07
C ALA A 366 50.19 24.99 79.92
N HIS A 367 49.17 24.15 80.09
CA HIS A 367 48.62 23.29 79.05
C HIS A 367 48.05 24.09 77.85
N LEU A 368 47.52 25.31 78.06
CA LEU A 368 47.17 26.21 76.95
C LEU A 368 48.42 26.76 76.24
N ASN A 369 49.51 27.06 76.95
CA ASN A 369 50.78 27.45 76.33
C ASN A 369 51.50 26.26 75.67
N GLU A 370 51.35 25.04 76.18
CA GLU A 370 51.79 23.80 75.54
C GLU A 370 50.97 23.52 74.29
N LEU A 371 49.64 23.70 74.32
CA LEU A 371 48.79 23.64 73.13
C LEU A 371 49.17 24.70 72.10
N LEU A 372 49.50 25.93 72.51
CA LEU A 372 50.02 26.98 71.62
C LEU A 372 51.44 26.69 71.11
N SER A 373 52.26 25.96 71.87
CA SER A 373 53.57 25.46 71.45
C SER A 373 53.42 24.31 70.46
N ILE A 374 52.47 23.41 70.68
CA ILE A 374 52.11 22.30 69.80
C ILE A 374 51.49 22.82 68.51
N THR A 375 50.60 23.82 68.54
CA THR A 375 50.09 24.43 67.29
C THR A 375 51.18 25.20 66.55
N LYS A 376 52.10 25.90 67.22
CA LYS A 376 53.29 26.47 66.56
C LYS A 376 54.28 25.40 66.05
N GLY A 377 54.29 24.22 66.66
CA GLY A 377 54.98 23.03 66.17
C GLY A 377 54.32 22.47 64.91
N ILE A 378 52.99 22.44 64.87
CA ILE A 378 52.18 22.07 63.71
C ILE A 378 52.36 23.10 62.59
N GLU A 379 52.34 24.42 62.86
CA GLU A 379 52.57 25.49 61.87
C GLU A 379 53.98 25.41 61.25
N LYS A 380 55.01 25.13 62.06
CA LYS A 380 56.37 24.85 61.55
C LYS A 380 56.42 23.54 60.77
N GLY A 381 55.66 22.53 61.19
CA GLY A 381 55.49 21.26 60.49
C GLY A 381 54.80 21.42 59.13
N THR A 382 53.76 22.27 59.04
CA THR A 382 53.08 22.58 57.78
C THR A 382 53.96 23.42 56.86
N TYR A 383 54.72 24.38 57.38
CA TYR A 383 55.68 25.14 56.57
C TYR A 383 56.81 24.25 56.02
N ALA A 384 57.38 23.35 56.85
CA ALA A 384 58.37 22.37 56.39
C ALA A 384 57.76 21.36 55.40
N LYS A 385 56.49 20.99 55.57
CA LYS A 385 55.73 20.17 54.63
C LYS A 385 55.49 20.90 53.31
N GLU A 386 55.11 22.17 53.31
CA GLU A 386 54.92 22.98 52.10
C GLU A 386 56.23 23.16 51.33
N GLN A 387 57.36 23.35 52.04
CA GLN A 387 58.68 23.36 51.41
C GLN A 387 59.01 22.00 50.76
N LEU A 388 58.80 20.88 51.46
CA LEU A 388 58.97 19.54 50.89
C LEU A 388 58.00 19.26 49.73
N GLU A 389 56.75 19.72 49.79
CA GLU A 389 55.77 19.59 48.70
C GLU A 389 56.20 20.43 47.48
N SER A 390 56.85 21.59 47.67
CA SER A 390 57.44 22.37 46.58
C SER A 390 58.66 21.69 45.95
N GLU A 391 59.54 21.05 46.74
CA GLU A 391 60.64 20.23 46.23
C GLU A 391 60.12 18.99 45.50
N ILE A 392 59.07 18.35 46.01
CA ILE A 392 58.40 17.21 45.37
C ILE A 392 57.78 17.64 44.03
N MET A 393 57.16 18.82 43.95
CA MET A 393 56.62 19.35 42.69
C MET A 393 57.72 19.62 41.66
N ALA A 394 58.90 20.12 42.08
CA ALA A 394 60.06 20.24 41.20
C ALA A 394 60.55 18.85 40.73
N LYS A 395 60.66 17.87 41.64
CA LYS A 395 61.01 16.49 41.28
C LYS A 395 60.00 15.82 40.36
N LEU A 396 58.72 16.17 40.43
CA LEU A 396 57.68 15.69 39.53
C LEU A 396 57.80 16.31 38.13
N GLN A 397 58.22 17.58 38.01
CA GLN A 397 58.53 18.19 36.72
C GLN A 397 59.78 17.55 36.07
N ASP A 398 60.84 17.27 36.83
CA ASP A 398 62.01 16.51 36.36
C ASP A 398 61.65 15.09 35.88
N GLN A 399 60.74 14.39 36.59
CA GLN A 399 60.24 13.08 36.17
C GLN A 399 59.40 13.13 34.89
N MET A 400 58.65 14.23 34.68
CA MET A 400 57.82 14.41 33.49
C MET A 400 58.64 14.55 32.21
N ILE A 401 59.85 15.13 32.30
CA ILE A 401 60.76 15.34 31.16
C ILE A 401 61.69 14.13 30.92
N SER A 402 61.89 13.26 31.92
CA SER A 402 62.72 12.04 31.82
C SER A 402 61.95 10.73 31.52
N SER A 403 60.80 10.85 30.85
CA SER A 403 60.04 9.74 30.23
C SER A 403 59.55 8.60 31.14
N THR A 404 59.31 8.87 32.43
CA THR A 404 58.57 7.91 33.29
C THR A 404 57.16 7.65 32.75
N ALA A 405 56.53 8.60 32.06
CA ALA A 405 55.18 8.45 31.48
C ALA A 405 55.05 7.22 30.55
N ALA A 406 56.06 6.94 29.70
CA ALA A 406 56.05 5.75 28.84
C ALA A 406 56.12 4.44 29.66
N LYS A 407 56.92 4.44 30.73
CA LYS A 407 56.99 3.32 31.70
C LYS A 407 55.72 3.23 32.55
N HIS A 408 55.04 4.34 32.84
CA HIS A 408 53.74 4.32 33.51
C HIS A 408 52.65 3.77 32.59
N PHE A 409 52.62 4.10 31.30
CA PHE A 409 51.68 3.48 30.36
C PHE A 409 52.00 2.01 30.10
N SER A 410 53.27 1.59 30.02
CA SER A 410 53.61 0.16 29.91
C SER A 410 53.28 -0.60 31.19
N GLN A 411 53.59 -0.06 32.38
CA GLN A 411 53.17 -0.63 33.66
C GLN A 411 51.67 -0.55 33.89
N LEU A 412 50.94 0.42 33.32
CA LEU A 412 49.48 0.47 33.39
C LEU A 412 48.89 -0.60 32.47
N ALA A 413 49.42 -0.78 31.26
CA ALA A 413 49.04 -1.88 30.36
C ALA A 413 49.36 -3.26 30.98
N GLU A 414 50.50 -3.41 31.65
CA GLU A 414 50.90 -4.63 32.36
C GLU A 414 50.07 -4.85 33.63
N LYS A 415 49.78 -3.80 34.41
CA LYS A 415 48.81 -3.85 35.53
C LYS A 415 47.40 -4.14 35.04
N LEU A 416 46.98 -3.65 33.87
CA LEU A 416 45.69 -3.99 33.25
C LEU A 416 45.67 -5.42 32.72
N ARG A 417 46.78 -5.92 32.16
CA ARG A 417 46.94 -7.32 31.74
C ARG A 417 46.92 -8.27 32.95
N ASN A 418 47.59 -7.90 34.04
CA ASN A 418 47.59 -8.65 35.30
C ASN A 418 46.26 -8.48 36.05
N ARG A 419 45.57 -7.34 35.95
CA ARG A 419 44.21 -7.13 36.47
C ARG A 419 43.20 -7.96 35.68
N LYS A 420 43.35 -8.05 34.35
CA LYS A 420 42.55 -8.94 33.48
C LYS A 420 42.81 -10.40 33.83
N SER A 421 44.07 -10.85 33.86
CA SER A 421 44.44 -12.23 34.25
C SER A 421 43.96 -12.58 35.66
N ASN A 422 44.10 -11.67 36.63
CA ASN A 422 43.55 -11.87 37.99
C ASN A 422 42.02 -11.81 38.03
N LEU A 423 41.36 -11.06 37.14
CA LEU A 423 39.90 -11.11 36.99
C LEU A 423 39.45 -12.42 36.34
N GLU A 424 40.16 -12.94 35.35
CA GLU A 424 39.94 -14.26 34.75
C GLU A 424 40.17 -15.37 35.78
N LEU A 425 41.21 -15.28 36.61
CA LEU A 425 41.43 -16.16 37.77
C LEU A 425 40.36 -16.00 38.86
N HIS A 426 39.79 -14.81 39.02
CA HIS A 426 38.62 -14.61 39.88
C HIS A 426 37.33 -15.14 39.25
N PHE A 427 37.17 -15.10 37.92
CA PHE A 427 36.05 -15.74 37.22
C PHE A 427 36.16 -17.26 37.37
N TYR A 428 37.31 -17.88 37.10
CA TYR A 428 37.48 -19.32 37.34
C TYR A 428 37.30 -19.71 38.81
N LYS A 429 37.67 -18.85 39.77
CA LYS A 429 37.33 -19.06 41.19
C LYS A 429 35.83 -18.96 41.44
N VAL A 430 35.17 -17.92 40.95
CA VAL A 430 33.71 -17.73 41.12
C VAL A 430 32.91 -18.81 40.39
N GLU A 431 33.36 -19.30 39.24
CA GLU A 431 32.77 -20.44 38.54
C GLU A 431 32.93 -21.74 39.33
N ASN A 432 34.09 -21.96 39.97
CA ASN A 432 34.31 -23.09 40.87
C ASN A 432 33.53 -22.95 42.18
N ASP A 433 33.42 -21.75 42.76
CA ASP A 433 32.59 -21.43 43.91
C ASP A 433 31.11 -21.61 43.57
N VAL A 434 30.67 -21.23 42.37
CA VAL A 434 29.32 -21.48 41.85
C VAL A 434 29.09 -22.97 41.62
N ALA A 435 30.05 -23.72 41.07
CA ALA A 435 29.96 -25.17 40.94
C ALA A 435 29.88 -25.85 42.33
N GLN A 436 30.65 -25.38 43.31
CA GLN A 436 30.60 -25.84 44.69
C GLN A 436 29.28 -25.45 45.38
N ILE A 437 28.71 -24.27 45.10
CA ILE A 437 27.38 -23.84 45.58
C ILE A 437 26.28 -24.68 44.95
N ILE A 438 26.38 -25.01 43.65
CA ILE A 438 25.45 -25.93 42.96
C ILE A 438 25.56 -27.34 43.55
N LEU A 439 26.77 -27.84 43.80
CA LEU A 439 27.00 -29.14 44.43
C LEU A 439 26.49 -29.15 45.88
N ASN A 440 26.71 -28.08 46.64
CA ASN A 440 26.15 -27.90 47.97
C ASN A 440 24.62 -27.80 47.94
N THR A 441 24.03 -27.15 46.92
CA THR A 441 22.58 -26.98 46.75
C THR A 441 21.90 -28.29 46.33
N THR A 442 22.52 -29.07 45.44
CA THR A 442 22.02 -30.42 45.11
C THR A 442 22.19 -31.38 46.29
N ASN A 443 23.27 -31.27 47.06
CA ASN A 443 23.44 -32.02 48.32
C ASN A 443 22.38 -31.62 49.38
N THR A 444 22.14 -30.32 49.61
CA THR A 444 21.06 -29.88 50.52
C THR A 444 19.67 -30.23 49.99
N SER A 445 19.44 -30.25 48.68
CA SER A 445 18.20 -30.75 48.07
C SER A 445 18.02 -32.26 48.26
N CYS A 446 19.07 -33.06 48.08
CA CYS A 446 19.06 -34.48 48.46
C CYS A 446 18.77 -34.67 49.95
N ARG A 447 19.41 -33.91 50.82
CA ARG A 447 19.11 -33.92 52.27
C ARG A 447 17.68 -33.49 52.57
N LEU A 448 17.14 -32.47 51.89
CA LEU A 448 15.75 -32.04 52.05
C LEU A 448 14.76 -33.12 51.59
N THR A 449 14.99 -33.79 50.45
CA THR A 449 14.13 -34.91 50.01
C THR A 449 14.23 -36.13 50.92
N VAL A 450 15.38 -36.37 51.58
CA VAL A 450 15.50 -37.36 52.66
C VAL A 450 14.73 -36.91 53.90
N HIS A 451 14.91 -35.67 54.37
CA HIS A 451 14.19 -35.12 55.51
C HIS A 451 12.67 -35.07 55.29
N GLN A 452 12.22 -34.85 54.05
CA GLN A 452 10.82 -34.87 53.67
C GLN A 452 10.26 -36.30 53.61
N LYS A 453 11.06 -37.32 53.26
CA LYS A 453 10.69 -38.73 53.42
C LYS A 453 10.56 -39.10 54.89
N THR A 454 11.52 -38.73 55.73
CA THR A 454 11.45 -39.00 57.19
C THR A 454 10.30 -38.24 57.84
N LEU A 455 9.94 -37.03 57.37
CA LEU A 455 8.72 -36.35 57.80
C LEU A 455 7.47 -37.13 57.38
N CYS A 456 7.40 -37.64 56.14
CA CYS A 456 6.29 -38.50 55.70
C CYS A 456 6.24 -39.88 56.39
N GLU A 457 7.30 -40.28 57.10
CA GLU A 457 7.35 -41.49 57.93
C GLU A 457 6.90 -41.15 59.36
N VAL A 458 7.45 -40.09 59.96
CA VAL A 458 7.00 -39.55 61.26
C VAL A 458 5.52 -39.12 61.23
N ASP A 459 5.01 -38.56 60.13
CA ASP A 459 3.58 -38.25 59.94
C ASP A 459 2.69 -39.50 59.93
N LYS A 460 3.23 -40.67 59.54
CA LYS A 460 2.51 -41.96 59.65
C LYS A 460 2.61 -42.48 61.07
N GLU A 461 3.76 -42.39 61.72
CA GLU A 461 3.92 -42.77 63.13
C GLU A 461 3.02 -41.93 64.03
N ILE A 462 2.92 -40.61 63.80
CA ILE A 462 1.99 -39.70 64.50
C ILE A 462 0.54 -40.09 64.22
N LYS A 463 0.16 -40.50 63.00
CA LYS A 463 -1.19 -41.01 62.72
C LYS A 463 -1.47 -42.31 63.47
N ASN A 464 -0.57 -43.27 63.41
CA ASN A 464 -0.68 -44.54 64.14
C ASN A 464 -0.76 -44.32 65.66
N MET A 465 0.01 -43.36 66.20
CA MET A 465 -0.03 -42.97 67.61
C MET A 465 -1.30 -42.20 67.97
N ASN A 466 -1.83 -41.36 67.09
CA ASN A 466 -3.12 -40.69 67.30
C ASN A 466 -4.29 -41.69 67.24
N GLU A 467 -4.22 -42.71 66.39
CA GLU A 467 -5.18 -43.82 66.37
C GLU A 467 -5.09 -44.65 67.67
N LEU A 468 -3.89 -44.93 68.16
CA LEU A 468 -3.67 -45.58 69.46
C LEU A 468 -4.15 -44.72 70.64
N ILE A 469 -3.90 -43.40 70.61
CA ILE A 469 -4.41 -42.45 71.60
C ILE A 469 -5.94 -42.41 71.56
N ALA A 470 -6.58 -42.34 70.38
CA ALA A 470 -8.04 -42.39 70.27
C ALA A 470 -8.62 -43.70 70.83
N CYS A 471 -7.91 -44.83 70.67
CA CYS A 471 -8.28 -46.09 71.31
C CYS A 471 -8.16 -46.01 72.84
N GLN A 472 -7.05 -45.51 73.36
CA GLN A 472 -6.81 -45.32 74.80
C GLN A 472 -7.77 -44.29 75.42
N GLU A 473 -8.10 -43.20 74.73
CA GLU A 473 -9.11 -42.22 75.15
C GLU A 473 -10.50 -42.85 75.22
N SER A 474 -10.83 -43.76 74.30
CA SER A 474 -12.08 -44.55 74.40
C SER A 474 -12.09 -45.45 75.65
N GLU A 475 -10.93 -45.96 76.08
CA GLU A 475 -10.79 -46.79 77.28
C GLU A 475 -10.76 -45.97 78.56
N ILE A 476 -10.14 -44.79 78.55
CA ILE A 476 -10.19 -43.79 79.61
C ILE A 476 -11.62 -43.26 79.76
N ALA A 477 -12.37 -43.05 78.68
CA ALA A 477 -13.79 -42.68 78.73
C ALA A 477 -14.64 -43.77 79.38
N LYS A 478 -14.50 -45.04 78.95
CA LYS A 478 -15.14 -46.21 79.59
C LYS A 478 -14.77 -46.30 81.08
N SER A 479 -13.51 -46.03 81.42
CA SER A 479 -12.98 -46.08 82.79
C SER A 479 -13.48 -44.93 83.67
N ARG A 480 -13.59 -43.71 83.14
CA ARG A 480 -14.21 -42.54 83.82
C ARG A 480 -15.67 -42.80 84.13
N LEU A 481 -16.43 -43.32 83.16
CA LEU A 481 -17.84 -43.70 83.34
C LEU A 481 -18.05 -44.82 84.38
N LEU A 482 -17.02 -45.65 84.62
CA LEU A 482 -16.99 -46.65 85.69
C LEU A 482 -16.53 -46.04 87.04
N ALA A 483 -15.60 -45.09 87.01
CA ALA A 483 -15.13 -44.35 88.19
C ALA A 483 -16.23 -43.44 88.77
N GLU A 484 -17.00 -42.73 87.95
CA GLU A 484 -18.16 -41.92 88.36
C GLU A 484 -19.21 -42.78 89.08
N LYS A 485 -19.51 -43.97 88.55
CA LYS A 485 -20.41 -44.95 89.19
C LYS A 485 -19.90 -45.43 90.55
N LYS A 486 -18.58 -45.44 90.78
CA LYS A 486 -17.98 -45.71 92.10
C LYS A 486 -17.93 -44.46 93.00
N GLY A 487 -17.69 -43.28 92.43
CA GLY A 487 -17.67 -42.00 93.15
C GLY A 487 -19.02 -41.67 93.80
N GLY A 488 -20.13 -41.91 93.09
CA GLY A 488 -21.47 -41.76 93.67
C GLY A 488 -21.72 -42.65 94.90
N VAL A 489 -21.11 -43.85 94.94
CA VAL A 489 -21.18 -44.74 96.11
C VAL A 489 -20.32 -44.20 97.27
N ILE A 490 -19.13 -43.65 96.99
CA ILE A 490 -18.26 -43.04 98.01
C ILE A 490 -18.94 -41.82 98.65
N CYS A 491 -19.61 -40.97 97.86
CA CYS A 491 -20.38 -39.83 98.40
C CYS A 491 -21.46 -40.25 99.40
N LEU A 492 -22.12 -41.41 99.19
CA LEU A 492 -23.12 -41.95 100.12
C LEU A 492 -22.50 -42.47 101.43
N TYR A 493 -21.23 -42.88 101.43
CA TYR A 493 -20.51 -43.28 102.65
C TYR A 493 -19.89 -42.09 103.39
N ASN A 494 -19.31 -41.11 102.70
CA ASN A 494 -18.78 -39.90 103.35
C ASN A 494 -19.88 -39.12 104.08
N LYS A 495 -21.08 -39.02 103.49
CA LYS A 495 -22.25 -38.39 104.10
C LYS A 495 -22.78 -39.14 105.35
N LYS A 496 -22.35 -40.39 105.58
CA LYS A 496 -22.56 -41.11 106.85
C LYS A 496 -21.45 -40.86 107.88
N LEU A 497 -20.22 -40.59 107.44
CA LEU A 497 -19.09 -40.29 108.34
C LEU A 497 -19.18 -38.88 108.94
N GLU A 498 -19.51 -37.88 108.14
CA GLU A 498 -19.72 -36.50 108.61
C GLU A 498 -20.81 -36.43 109.71
N MET A 499 -21.89 -37.20 109.52
CA MET A 499 -23.01 -37.31 110.46
C MET A 499 -22.64 -37.99 111.80
N LEU A 500 -21.56 -38.76 111.85
CA LEU A 500 -21.02 -39.36 113.08
C LEU A 500 -19.99 -38.45 113.77
N LEU A 501 -19.14 -37.77 112.99
CA LEU A 501 -18.16 -36.81 113.51
C LEU A 501 -18.83 -35.61 114.20
N ALA A 502 -19.99 -35.17 113.69
CA ALA A 502 -20.78 -34.11 114.31
C ALA A 502 -21.38 -34.47 115.70
N GLN A 503 -21.35 -35.75 116.11
CA GLN A 503 -21.96 -36.21 117.37
C GLN A 503 -20.98 -36.31 118.56
N GLN A 504 -19.67 -36.08 118.37
CA GLN A 504 -18.66 -36.15 119.43
C GLN A 504 -17.81 -34.88 119.49
N GLY A 505 -18.47 -33.73 119.64
CA GLY A 505 -17.80 -32.44 119.73
C GLY A 505 -17.01 -32.25 121.04
N GLY A 506 -15.68 -32.14 120.91
CA GLY A 506 -14.82 -31.46 121.88
C GLY A 506 -13.82 -32.33 122.65
N LYS A 507 -12.58 -31.83 122.73
CA LYS A 507 -11.64 -32.03 123.84
C LYS A 507 -10.90 -30.73 124.09
N GLU A 508 -10.77 -30.36 125.36
CA GLU A 508 -9.84 -29.32 125.81
C GLU A 508 -8.45 -29.92 126.08
N LEU A 509 -7.44 -29.07 126.08
CA LEU A 509 -6.02 -29.43 126.00
C LEU A 509 -5.29 -29.27 127.34
N GLY A 510 -4.41 -30.21 127.68
CA GLY A 510 -3.60 -30.23 128.91
C GLY A 510 -2.16 -29.70 128.76
N PRO A 511 -1.30 -29.84 129.79
CA PRO A 511 0.01 -29.18 129.83
C PRO A 511 0.99 -29.59 128.71
N LEU A 512 1.04 -30.87 128.34
CA LEU A 512 1.83 -31.33 127.18
C LEU A 512 1.33 -30.71 125.87
N GLU A 513 0.03 -30.42 125.78
CA GLU A 513 -0.55 -29.75 124.63
C GLU A 513 -0.29 -28.23 124.63
N ILE A 514 0.15 -27.64 125.76
CA ILE A 514 0.71 -26.26 125.77
C ILE A 514 2.12 -26.25 125.17
N GLU A 515 2.96 -27.24 125.53
CA GLU A 515 4.32 -27.37 124.99
C GLU A 515 4.30 -27.76 123.50
N ILE A 516 3.37 -28.66 123.11
CA ILE A 516 3.04 -28.93 121.71
C ILE A 516 2.46 -27.69 121.03
N ASN A 517 1.59 -26.89 121.68
CA ASN A 517 1.12 -25.63 121.09
C ASN A 517 2.26 -24.61 120.89
N GLN A 518 3.30 -24.63 121.71
CA GLN A 518 4.46 -23.75 121.59
C GLN A 518 5.38 -24.18 120.43
N LEU A 519 5.66 -25.48 120.30
CA LEU A 519 6.34 -26.03 119.13
C LEU A 519 5.50 -25.93 117.85
N ASN A 520 4.17 -26.12 117.94
CA ASN A 520 3.24 -25.86 116.83
C ASN A 520 3.29 -24.39 116.42
N LYS A 521 3.51 -23.46 117.35
CA LYS A 521 3.62 -22.04 117.03
C LYS A 521 4.92 -21.72 116.29
N GLU A 522 6.04 -22.31 116.68
CA GLU A 522 7.30 -22.22 115.92
C GLU A 522 7.16 -22.88 114.54
N ILE A 523 6.44 -24.01 114.44
CA ILE A 523 6.08 -24.66 113.17
C ILE A 523 5.11 -23.80 112.34
N GLU A 524 4.15 -23.10 112.95
CA GLU A 524 3.23 -22.17 112.29
C GLU A 524 3.98 -20.96 111.75
N GLU A 525 4.88 -20.37 112.54
CA GLU A 525 5.75 -19.26 112.13
C GLU A 525 6.65 -19.70 110.96
N CYS A 526 7.36 -20.84 111.05
CA CYS A 526 8.10 -21.42 109.92
C CYS A 526 7.21 -21.76 108.72
N SER A 527 5.98 -22.25 108.93
CA SER A 527 5.02 -22.51 107.84
C SER A 527 4.57 -21.21 107.17
N SER A 528 4.51 -20.10 107.91
CA SER A 528 4.17 -18.78 107.38
C SER A 528 5.32 -18.20 106.55
N GLU A 529 6.57 -18.42 106.96
CA GLU A 529 7.76 -18.12 106.15
C GLU A 529 7.80 -18.97 104.89
N VAL A 530 7.59 -20.28 104.99
CA VAL A 530 7.47 -21.17 103.82
C VAL A 530 6.32 -20.74 102.90
N MET A 531 5.17 -20.33 103.44
CA MET A 531 4.03 -19.83 102.66
C MET A 531 4.28 -18.46 102.02
N THR A 532 5.10 -17.58 102.62
CA THR A 532 5.49 -16.31 101.98
C THR A 532 6.54 -16.53 100.90
N LEU A 533 7.54 -17.40 101.13
CA LEU A 533 8.51 -17.83 100.11
C LEU A 533 7.83 -18.58 98.95
N GLN A 534 6.83 -19.42 99.24
CA GLN A 534 6.06 -20.12 98.21
C GLN A 534 5.16 -19.17 97.42
N LYS A 535 4.57 -18.14 98.05
CA LYS A 535 3.88 -17.04 97.34
C LYS A 535 4.83 -16.21 96.48
N TYR A 536 6.04 -15.92 96.98
CA TYR A 536 7.07 -15.21 96.23
C TYR A 536 7.49 -16.01 94.98
N TRP A 537 7.84 -17.29 95.17
CA TRP A 537 8.18 -18.22 94.10
C TRP A 537 7.03 -18.39 93.09
N LEU A 538 5.77 -18.47 93.54
CA LEU A 538 4.61 -18.49 92.65
C LEU A 538 4.40 -17.18 91.87
N ASN A 539 4.88 -16.04 92.35
CA ASN A 539 4.86 -14.79 91.60
C ASN A 539 6.00 -14.70 90.59
N GLU A 540 7.22 -15.08 90.98
CA GLU A 540 8.36 -15.23 90.06
C GLU A 540 8.03 -16.23 88.94
N GLN A 541 7.38 -17.35 89.26
CA GLN A 541 6.93 -18.33 88.27
C GLN A 541 5.86 -17.75 87.32
N LYS A 542 4.94 -16.91 87.81
CA LYS A 542 3.94 -16.23 86.95
C LYS A 542 4.60 -15.22 86.02
N GLU A 543 5.52 -14.40 86.51
CA GLU A 543 6.24 -13.43 85.68
C GLU A 543 7.15 -14.15 84.68
N LEU A 544 7.81 -15.24 85.05
CA LEU A 544 8.55 -16.10 84.11
C LEU A 544 7.63 -16.67 83.01
N VAL A 545 6.45 -17.20 83.38
CA VAL A 545 5.46 -17.73 82.42
C VAL A 545 4.88 -16.64 81.52
N LYS A 546 4.73 -15.41 82.04
CA LYS A 546 4.31 -14.23 81.28
C LYS A 546 5.40 -13.80 80.29
N LEU A 547 6.64 -13.67 80.74
CA LEU A 547 7.79 -13.35 79.89
C LEU A 547 8.06 -14.42 78.82
N THR A 548 7.81 -15.72 79.09
CA THR A 548 7.88 -16.75 78.03
C THR A 548 6.75 -16.63 77.02
N ARG A 549 5.53 -16.27 77.43
CA ARG A 549 4.42 -16.00 76.49
C ARG A 549 4.69 -14.76 75.64
N GLU A 550 5.13 -13.65 76.26
CA GLU A 550 5.51 -12.43 75.54
C GLU A 550 6.65 -12.72 74.53
N ARG A 551 7.61 -13.59 74.89
CA ARG A 551 8.66 -14.07 73.97
C ARG A 551 8.09 -14.95 72.84
N GLU A 552 7.15 -15.85 73.12
CA GLU A 552 6.50 -16.69 72.11
C GLU A 552 5.67 -15.85 71.14
N GLU A 553 4.90 -14.89 71.64
CA GLU A 553 4.18 -13.89 70.85
C GLU A 553 5.15 -13.08 69.97
N GLN A 554 6.26 -12.58 70.53
CA GLN A 554 7.31 -11.90 69.76
C GLN A 554 7.90 -12.80 68.66
N ILE A 555 8.18 -14.08 68.95
CA ILE A 555 8.67 -15.04 67.95
C ILE A 555 7.63 -15.23 66.83
N THR A 556 6.34 -15.43 67.14
CA THR A 556 5.30 -15.54 66.11
C THR A 556 5.16 -14.26 65.28
N SER A 557 5.32 -13.08 65.89
CA SER A 557 5.32 -11.80 65.16
C SER A 557 6.51 -11.70 64.19
N LEU A 558 7.72 -12.07 64.62
CA LEU A 558 8.90 -12.16 63.76
C LEU A 558 8.70 -13.13 62.60
N ASP A 559 8.10 -14.28 62.87
CA ASP A 559 7.74 -15.29 61.87
C ASP A 559 6.77 -14.74 60.81
N THR A 560 5.75 -13.98 61.23
CA THR A 560 4.82 -13.32 60.29
C THR A 560 5.50 -12.20 59.50
N LEU A 561 6.39 -11.43 60.12
CA LEU A 561 7.19 -10.39 59.44
C LEU A 561 8.15 -11.01 58.42
N GLN A 562 8.83 -12.12 58.73
CA GLN A 562 9.64 -12.84 57.75
C GLN A 562 8.80 -13.34 56.56
N LYS A 563 7.63 -13.93 56.83
CA LYS A 563 6.68 -14.37 55.79
C LYS A 563 6.22 -13.19 54.92
N GLN A 564 5.93 -12.03 55.51
CA GLN A 564 5.62 -10.80 54.77
C GLN A 564 6.81 -10.32 53.91
N ILE A 565 8.02 -10.30 54.45
CA ILE A 565 9.25 -9.91 53.71
C ILE A 565 9.46 -10.83 52.50
N ILE A 566 9.31 -12.15 52.65
CA ILE A 566 9.43 -13.13 51.56
C ILE A 566 8.35 -12.87 50.49
N ILE A 567 7.10 -12.61 50.89
CA ILE A 567 6.00 -12.26 49.97
C ILE A 567 6.31 -10.95 49.22
N MET A 568 6.85 -9.93 49.90
CA MET A 568 7.23 -8.67 49.26
C MET A 568 8.42 -8.82 48.31
N GLN A 569 9.40 -9.66 48.64
CA GLN A 569 10.50 -10.01 47.72
C GLN A 569 9.99 -10.74 46.48
N GLN A 570 9.08 -11.71 46.63
CA GLN A 570 8.42 -12.40 45.51
C GLN A 570 7.49 -11.51 44.68
N LYS A 571 6.90 -10.47 45.28
CA LYS A 571 6.17 -9.41 44.54
C LYS A 571 7.15 -8.54 43.77
N LYS A 572 8.26 -8.10 44.39
CA LYS A 572 9.30 -7.33 43.73
C LYS A 572 9.85 -8.06 42.50
N VAL A 573 10.26 -9.32 42.64
CA VAL A 573 10.81 -10.11 41.52
C VAL A 573 9.81 -10.28 40.37
N ARG A 574 8.51 -10.39 40.66
CA ARG A 574 7.47 -10.40 39.62
C ARG A 574 7.37 -9.07 38.88
N MET A 575 7.24 -7.95 39.59
CA MET A 575 7.21 -6.63 38.96
C MET A 575 8.51 -6.30 38.21
N GLU A 576 9.67 -6.74 38.71
CA GLU A 576 10.96 -6.57 38.04
C GLU A 576 11.04 -7.39 36.73
N ASN A 577 10.44 -8.59 36.70
CA ASN A 577 10.31 -9.40 35.49
C ASN A 577 9.28 -8.81 34.50
N GLU A 578 8.15 -8.31 34.99
CA GLU A 578 7.12 -7.61 34.20
C GLU A 578 7.72 -6.35 33.55
N ILE A 579 8.45 -5.52 34.31
CA ILE A 579 9.20 -4.35 33.79
C ILE A 579 10.25 -4.79 32.75
N GLN A 580 10.97 -5.90 32.97
CA GLN A 580 11.90 -6.43 31.98
C GLN A 580 11.24 -7.01 30.72
N GLN A 581 9.95 -7.39 30.79
CA GLN A 581 9.16 -7.77 29.62
C GLN A 581 8.70 -6.53 28.84
N GLU A 582 8.10 -5.55 29.52
CA GLU A 582 7.72 -4.25 28.94
C GLU A 582 8.92 -3.57 28.24
N ILE A 583 10.11 -3.61 28.85
CA ILE A 583 11.35 -3.06 28.24
C ILE A 583 11.79 -3.82 26.98
N LYS A 584 11.42 -5.10 26.81
CA LYS A 584 11.66 -5.86 25.57
C LYS A 584 10.60 -5.51 24.53
N GLU A 585 9.33 -5.51 24.93
CA GLU A 585 8.21 -5.17 24.04
C GLU A 585 8.32 -3.74 23.50
N GLN A 586 8.72 -2.77 24.34
CA GLN A 586 9.08 -1.41 23.89
C GLN A 586 10.22 -1.43 22.85
N LYS A 587 11.29 -2.19 23.08
CA LYS A 587 12.40 -2.30 22.11
C LYS A 587 11.97 -2.95 20.79
N ASP A 588 10.97 -3.81 20.84
CA ASP A 588 10.44 -4.50 19.66
C ASP A 588 9.49 -3.59 18.88
N VAL A 589 8.68 -2.79 19.56
CA VAL A 589 7.92 -1.67 18.98
C VAL A 589 8.87 -0.62 18.40
N GLU A 590 9.95 -0.22 19.09
CA GLU A 590 10.95 0.70 18.54
C GLU A 590 11.64 0.14 17.30
N ARG A 591 11.97 -1.16 17.27
CA ARG A 591 12.50 -1.83 16.07
C ARG A 591 11.48 -1.83 14.94
N HIS A 592 10.21 -2.10 15.24
CA HIS A 592 9.14 -2.06 14.25
C HIS A 592 8.90 -0.64 13.69
N MET A 593 8.91 0.39 14.54
CA MET A 593 8.82 1.80 14.13
C MET A 593 10.00 2.22 13.27
N LYS A 594 11.24 1.80 13.61
CA LYS A 594 12.43 2.03 12.78
C LYS A 594 12.32 1.34 11.43
N ASN A 595 11.78 0.11 11.37
CA ASN A 595 11.50 -0.58 10.11
C ASN A 595 10.43 0.13 9.26
N MET A 596 9.33 0.59 9.87
CA MET A 596 8.29 1.36 9.16
C MET A 596 8.80 2.73 8.69
N SER A 597 9.65 3.41 9.47
CA SER A 597 10.34 4.62 9.02
C SER A 597 11.24 4.35 7.81
N ASN A 598 12.02 3.27 7.85
CA ASN A 598 12.84 2.83 6.72
C ASN A 598 11.99 2.47 5.48
N ASP A 599 10.83 1.86 5.65
CA ASP A 599 9.92 1.51 4.55
C ASP A 599 9.18 2.74 4.00
N LEU A 600 8.83 3.73 4.84
CA LEU A 600 8.37 5.05 4.39
C LEU A 600 9.46 5.80 3.62
N ILE A 601 10.72 5.74 4.04
CA ILE A 601 11.86 6.31 3.30
C ILE A 601 12.02 5.60 1.94
N LYS A 602 11.94 4.26 1.89
CA LYS A 602 11.96 3.50 0.62
C LYS A 602 10.79 3.90 -0.29
N LEU A 603 9.58 4.04 0.25
CA LEU A 603 8.40 4.48 -0.50
C LEU A 603 8.58 5.90 -1.03
N ASN A 604 9.07 6.84 -0.23
CA ASN A 604 9.36 8.21 -0.69
C ASN A 604 10.46 8.24 -1.77
N VAL A 605 11.49 7.39 -1.67
CA VAL A 605 12.51 7.24 -2.73
C VAL A 605 11.92 6.62 -4.00
N LEU A 606 10.98 5.67 -3.90
CA LEU A 606 10.28 5.10 -5.04
C LEU A 606 9.30 6.10 -5.68
N ILE A 607 8.58 6.89 -4.89
CA ILE A 607 7.70 7.97 -5.35
C ILE A 607 8.50 9.05 -6.07
N ASN A 608 9.64 9.48 -5.51
CA ASN A 608 10.51 10.45 -6.17
C ASN A 608 11.08 9.89 -7.49
N LYS A 609 11.39 8.59 -7.57
CA LYS A 609 11.81 7.93 -8.82
C LYS A 609 10.68 7.80 -9.84
N SER A 610 9.45 7.50 -9.41
CA SER A 610 8.30 7.48 -10.32
C SER A 610 7.98 8.88 -10.83
N ASN A 611 8.08 9.90 -9.97
CA ASN A 611 7.87 11.29 -10.35
C ASN A 611 8.95 11.77 -11.33
N SER A 612 10.24 11.50 -11.07
CA SER A 612 11.30 11.85 -12.04
C SER A 612 11.09 11.11 -13.36
N SER A 613 10.76 9.81 -13.35
CA SER A 613 10.46 9.09 -14.59
C SER A 613 9.21 9.59 -15.32
N PHE A 614 8.24 10.16 -14.59
CA PHE A 614 7.06 10.79 -15.18
C PHE A 614 7.41 12.16 -15.79
N GLU A 615 8.24 12.96 -15.11
CA GLU A 615 8.80 14.22 -15.63
C GLU A 615 9.67 13.95 -16.88
N ASP A 616 10.53 12.93 -16.86
CA ASP A 616 11.33 12.49 -18.01
C ASP A 616 10.44 12.07 -19.19
N LEU A 617 9.38 11.30 -18.96
CA LEU A 617 8.41 10.91 -19.99
C LEU A 617 7.57 12.08 -20.49
N GLN A 618 7.21 13.03 -19.62
CA GLN A 618 6.50 14.26 -20.00
C GLN A 618 7.39 15.17 -20.84
N ASN A 619 8.66 15.33 -20.46
CA ASN A 619 9.66 16.07 -21.23
C ASN A 619 9.94 15.39 -22.58
N GLY A 620 10.10 14.06 -22.61
CA GLY A 620 10.24 13.28 -23.84
C GLY A 620 9.01 13.38 -24.75
N LYS A 621 7.79 13.43 -24.19
CA LYS A 621 6.57 13.73 -24.94
C LYS A 621 6.62 15.15 -25.51
N ILE A 622 6.99 16.16 -24.74
CA ILE A 622 7.09 17.54 -25.21
C ILE A 622 8.14 17.68 -26.33
N VAL A 623 9.28 16.99 -26.24
CA VAL A 623 10.31 16.97 -27.29
C VAL A 623 9.75 16.32 -28.57
N THR A 624 9.20 15.11 -28.48
CA THR A 624 8.64 14.41 -29.65
C THR A 624 7.42 15.13 -30.25
N GLU A 625 6.58 15.77 -29.44
CA GLU A 625 5.48 16.63 -29.90
C GLU A 625 6.00 17.86 -30.68
N ASN A 626 7.11 18.47 -30.24
CA ASN A 626 7.79 19.53 -30.98
C ASN A 626 8.46 19.02 -32.28
N GLU A 627 9.02 17.81 -32.29
CA GLU A 627 9.59 17.18 -33.49
C GLU A 627 8.50 16.83 -34.53
N PHE A 628 7.34 16.34 -34.08
CA PHE A 628 6.17 16.15 -34.94
C PHE A 628 5.63 17.48 -35.48
N VAL A 629 5.57 18.54 -34.67
CA VAL A 629 5.17 19.88 -35.14
C VAL A 629 6.19 20.49 -36.11
N GLN A 630 7.49 20.23 -35.94
CA GLN A 630 8.53 20.70 -36.87
C GLN A 630 8.51 19.94 -38.20
N SER A 631 8.40 18.62 -38.17
CA SER A 631 8.29 17.79 -39.38
C SER A 631 6.97 18.04 -40.13
N LEU A 632 5.86 18.25 -39.43
CA LEU A 632 4.59 18.68 -40.04
C LEU A 632 4.74 20.04 -40.73
N LYS A 633 5.37 21.04 -40.09
CA LYS A 633 5.65 22.34 -40.73
C LYS A 633 6.61 22.25 -41.92
N ALA A 634 7.54 21.30 -41.92
CA ALA A 634 8.39 21.04 -43.08
C ALA A 634 7.57 20.47 -44.24
N ALA A 635 6.71 19.47 -43.98
CA ALA A 635 5.81 18.89 -44.98
C ALA A 635 4.76 19.90 -45.49
N GLU A 636 4.22 20.78 -44.63
CA GLU A 636 3.37 21.90 -45.04
C GLU A 636 4.11 22.84 -45.99
N LYS A 637 5.37 23.21 -45.68
CA LYS A 637 6.20 24.07 -46.54
C LYS A 637 6.50 23.39 -47.88
N GLU A 638 6.88 22.11 -47.89
CA GLU A 638 7.08 21.34 -49.12
C GLU A 638 5.80 21.25 -49.96
N SER A 639 4.64 21.05 -49.32
CA SER A 639 3.34 21.05 -49.99
C SER A 639 2.99 22.41 -50.59
N VAL A 640 3.28 23.52 -49.91
CA VAL A 640 3.11 24.89 -50.45
C VAL A 640 4.03 25.11 -51.65
N GLU A 641 5.32 24.76 -51.56
CA GLU A 641 6.24 24.89 -52.69
C GLU A 641 5.82 24.02 -53.90
N MET A 642 5.27 22.83 -53.66
CA MET A 642 4.72 21.99 -54.73
C MET A 642 3.44 22.58 -55.34
N GLN A 643 2.60 23.24 -54.54
CA GLN A 643 1.42 23.97 -55.03
C GLN A 643 1.80 25.23 -55.82
N GLU A 644 2.87 25.93 -55.44
CA GLU A 644 3.45 27.04 -56.23
C GLU A 644 4.00 26.55 -57.57
N ARG A 645 4.79 25.45 -57.57
CA ARG A 645 5.27 24.80 -58.81
C ARG A 645 4.11 24.34 -59.70
N HIS A 646 3.05 23.78 -59.12
CA HIS A 646 1.86 23.37 -59.88
C HIS A 646 1.13 24.59 -60.49
N SER A 647 1.04 25.70 -59.74
CA SER A 647 0.44 26.95 -60.23
C SER A 647 1.25 27.55 -61.39
N GLN A 648 2.58 27.53 -61.30
CA GLN A 648 3.48 27.94 -62.38
C GLN A 648 3.29 27.07 -63.63
N LEU A 649 3.19 25.75 -63.48
CA LEU A 649 2.92 24.83 -64.59
C LEU A 649 1.53 25.03 -65.21
N ILE A 650 0.52 25.42 -64.42
CA ILE A 650 -0.81 25.80 -64.96
C ILE A 650 -0.68 27.07 -65.81
N GLU A 651 -0.01 28.11 -65.30
CA GLU A 651 0.23 29.35 -66.05
C GLU A 651 1.01 29.08 -67.35
N GLU A 652 2.06 28.25 -67.32
CA GLU A 652 2.81 27.86 -68.51
C GLU A 652 1.95 27.08 -69.51
N LYS A 653 1.15 26.12 -69.04
CA LYS A 653 0.21 25.36 -69.87
C LYS A 653 -0.85 26.27 -70.50
N ASP A 654 -1.37 27.27 -69.78
CA ASP A 654 -2.35 28.21 -70.32
C ASP A 654 -1.72 29.24 -71.28
N ARG A 655 -0.49 29.69 -71.03
CA ARG A 655 0.31 30.48 -72.00
C ARG A 655 0.56 29.69 -73.29
N LEU A 656 0.90 28.41 -73.18
CA LEU A 656 1.10 27.51 -74.33
C LEU A 656 -0.19 27.27 -75.09
N LEU A 657 -1.32 27.03 -74.41
CA LEU A 657 -2.64 26.91 -75.05
C LEU A 657 -3.03 28.19 -75.80
N ASN A 658 -2.81 29.37 -75.23
CA ASN A 658 -3.05 30.63 -75.93
C ASN A 658 -2.17 30.74 -77.19
N SER A 659 -0.88 30.38 -77.11
CA SER A 659 0.01 30.38 -78.29
C SER A 659 -0.39 29.35 -79.37
N LEU A 660 -0.96 28.21 -78.97
CA LEU A 660 -1.51 27.20 -79.88
C LEU A 660 -2.77 27.75 -80.58
N VAL A 661 -3.69 28.35 -79.84
CA VAL A 661 -4.90 28.98 -80.40
C VAL A 661 -4.53 30.13 -81.35
N GLU A 662 -3.51 30.93 -81.04
CA GLU A 662 -2.97 31.94 -81.96
C GLU A 662 -2.39 31.30 -83.23
N ALA A 663 -1.64 30.20 -83.12
CA ALA A 663 -1.12 29.46 -84.27
C ALA A 663 -2.24 28.86 -85.15
N GLU A 664 -3.28 28.29 -84.55
CA GLU A 664 -4.48 27.81 -85.25
C GLU A 664 -5.19 28.94 -85.99
N HIS A 665 -5.33 30.12 -85.36
CA HIS A 665 -5.87 31.31 -86.03
C HIS A 665 -5.00 31.75 -87.22
N GLN A 666 -3.67 31.68 -87.12
CA GLN A 666 -2.78 31.96 -88.26
C GLN A 666 -2.93 30.92 -89.37
N ILE A 667 -3.05 29.63 -89.04
CA ILE A 667 -3.30 28.55 -90.02
C ILE A 667 -4.60 28.82 -90.77
N LEU A 668 -5.72 29.06 -90.05
CA LEU A 668 -7.02 29.38 -90.64
C LEU A 668 -7.00 30.65 -91.51
N LEU A 669 -6.18 31.66 -91.15
CA LEU A 669 -5.95 32.85 -91.98
C LEU A 669 -5.16 32.53 -93.26
N TRP A 670 -4.18 31.62 -93.20
CA TRP A 670 -3.44 31.17 -94.38
C TRP A 670 -4.26 30.25 -95.28
N GLU A 671 -5.07 29.35 -94.73
CA GLU A 671 -6.02 28.53 -95.50
C GLU A 671 -7.03 29.40 -96.25
N LYS A 672 -7.62 30.41 -95.60
CA LYS A 672 -8.51 31.36 -96.28
C LYS A 672 -7.82 32.15 -97.40
N LYS A 673 -6.56 32.58 -97.21
CA LYS A 673 -5.76 33.21 -98.28
C LYS A 673 -5.50 32.24 -99.44
N ILE A 674 -5.17 30.98 -99.16
CA ILE A 674 -4.94 29.93 -100.16
C ILE A 674 -6.22 29.61 -100.92
N GLN A 675 -7.37 29.55 -100.23
CA GLN A 675 -8.67 29.30 -100.85
C GLN A 675 -9.10 30.45 -101.76
N LEU A 676 -9.00 31.71 -101.31
CA LEU A 676 -9.22 32.88 -102.17
C LEU A 676 -8.28 32.88 -103.39
N ALA A 677 -7.03 32.44 -103.24
CA ALA A 677 -6.09 32.31 -104.37
C ALA A 677 -6.42 31.15 -105.33
N LYS A 678 -7.11 30.10 -104.87
CA LYS A 678 -7.67 29.03 -105.73
C LYS A 678 -8.91 29.54 -106.46
N GLU A 679 -9.86 30.16 -105.75
CA GLU A 679 -11.10 30.72 -106.30
C GLU A 679 -10.80 31.81 -107.36
N MET A 680 -9.81 32.68 -107.12
CA MET A 680 -9.30 33.64 -108.12
C MET A 680 -8.70 32.96 -109.36
N ARG A 681 -8.01 31.82 -109.20
CA ARG A 681 -7.44 31.05 -110.31
C ARG A 681 -8.52 30.38 -111.13
N GLU A 682 -9.49 29.73 -110.48
CA GLU A 682 -10.61 29.08 -111.13
C GLU A 682 -11.50 30.10 -111.86
N ALA A 683 -11.69 31.30 -111.29
CA ALA A 683 -12.32 32.42 -111.97
C ALA A 683 -11.54 32.88 -113.22
N THR A 684 -10.20 32.98 -113.17
CA THR A 684 -9.39 33.35 -114.35
C THR A 684 -9.31 32.24 -115.42
N ASP A 685 -9.28 30.97 -115.02
CA ASP A 685 -9.39 29.83 -115.95
C ASP A 685 -10.79 29.69 -116.57
N SER A 686 -11.84 30.16 -115.89
CA SER A 686 -13.20 30.21 -116.45
C SER A 686 -13.34 31.21 -117.59
N LEU A 687 -12.67 32.37 -117.48
CA LEU A 687 -12.64 33.41 -118.52
C LEU A 687 -11.92 32.97 -119.81
N PHE A 688 -11.07 31.94 -119.74
CA PHE A 688 -10.37 31.39 -120.90
C PHE A 688 -11.11 30.27 -121.64
N LYS A 689 -12.33 29.90 -121.23
CA LYS A 689 -13.05 28.69 -121.73
C LYS A 689 -14.42 28.94 -122.36
N GLN A 690 -14.71 30.14 -122.89
CA GLN A 690 -15.99 30.44 -123.56
C GLN A 690 -15.84 30.89 -125.03
N GLY A 691 -15.98 29.91 -125.94
CA GLY A 691 -16.59 30.02 -127.28
C GLY A 691 -16.17 31.12 -128.28
N GLU A 692 -16.53 32.37 -128.01
CA GLU A 692 -17.07 33.29 -129.02
C GLU A 692 -16.04 33.78 -130.07
N ILE A 693 -14.75 33.78 -129.72
CA ILE A 693 -13.65 34.16 -130.62
C ILE A 693 -13.39 33.11 -131.72
N HIS A 694 -13.94 31.89 -131.59
CA HIS A 694 -13.87 30.87 -132.63
C HIS A 694 -14.93 31.07 -133.72
N ASP A 695 -16.19 31.29 -133.34
CA ASP A 695 -17.31 31.31 -134.29
C ASP A 695 -17.29 32.52 -135.23
N MET A 696 -16.84 33.69 -134.74
CA MET A 696 -16.58 34.86 -135.59
C MET A 696 -15.53 34.58 -136.68
N LYS A 697 -14.61 33.63 -136.47
CA LYS A 697 -13.60 33.20 -137.47
C LYS A 697 -14.11 32.11 -138.42
N MET A 698 -15.18 31.41 -138.04
CA MET A 698 -15.81 30.40 -138.88
C MET A 698 -16.75 31.02 -139.92
N GLU A 699 -17.46 32.11 -139.60
CA GLU A 699 -18.38 32.73 -140.56
C GLU A 699 -17.68 33.45 -141.72
N ILE A 700 -16.58 34.17 -141.44
CA ILE A 700 -15.74 34.82 -142.46
C ILE A 700 -15.20 33.81 -143.49
N ARG A 701 -14.99 32.54 -143.09
CA ARG A 701 -14.58 31.45 -143.99
C ARG A 701 -15.74 30.89 -144.83
N ARG A 702 -17.00 30.95 -144.38
CA ARG A 702 -18.14 30.38 -145.15
C ARG A 702 -18.43 31.14 -146.44
N MET A 703 -18.35 32.47 -146.43
CA MET A 703 -18.64 33.28 -147.64
C MET A 703 -17.57 33.10 -148.73
N GLN A 704 -16.29 32.97 -148.36
CA GLN A 704 -15.20 32.76 -149.33
C GLN A 704 -15.24 31.38 -150.00
N VAL A 705 -15.79 30.36 -149.34
CA VAL A 705 -15.89 28.99 -149.88
C VAL A 705 -16.95 28.86 -150.98
N ARG A 706 -18.06 29.61 -150.93
CA ARG A 706 -19.15 29.51 -151.93
C ARG A 706 -18.70 29.86 -153.36
N TYR A 707 -17.79 30.81 -153.52
CA TYR A 707 -17.26 31.19 -154.85
C TYR A 707 -16.41 30.08 -155.49
N GLY A 708 -15.72 29.27 -154.67
CA GLY A 708 -14.86 28.17 -155.14
C GLY A 708 -15.59 26.86 -155.48
N GLN A 709 -16.92 26.79 -155.34
CA GLN A 709 -17.69 25.55 -155.49
C GLN A 709 -18.24 25.33 -156.91
N LEU A 710 -18.57 26.40 -157.67
CA LEU A 710 -19.14 26.26 -159.02
C LEU A 710 -18.16 25.63 -160.03
N LEU A 711 -16.92 26.15 -160.07
CA LEU A 711 -15.90 25.75 -161.05
C LEU A 711 -15.31 24.34 -160.85
N LYS A 712 -15.77 23.57 -159.86
CA LYS A 712 -15.33 22.18 -159.62
C LYS A 712 -16.36 21.14 -160.03
N GLN A 713 -17.62 21.50 -160.30
CA GLN A 713 -18.69 20.51 -160.46
C GLN A 713 -18.66 19.76 -161.80
N GLN A 714 -18.16 20.39 -162.88
CA GLN A 714 -18.21 19.79 -164.23
C GLN A 714 -17.11 18.75 -164.49
N GLU A 715 -15.88 18.95 -163.99
CA GLU A 715 -14.75 18.04 -164.26
C GLU A 715 -14.54 16.96 -163.17
N MET A 716 -15.14 17.12 -161.99
CA MET A 716 -15.10 16.11 -160.93
C MET A 716 -15.95 14.88 -161.27
N LEU A 717 -17.08 15.04 -161.95
CA LEU A 717 -18.11 13.99 -162.09
C LEU A 717 -17.57 12.73 -162.79
N VAL A 718 -16.82 12.92 -163.89
CA VAL A 718 -16.30 11.81 -164.71
C VAL A 718 -15.11 11.10 -164.05
N ARG A 719 -14.25 11.82 -163.32
CA ARG A 719 -13.11 11.21 -162.60
C ARG A 719 -13.50 10.58 -161.26
N ALA A 720 -14.62 10.99 -160.66
CA ALA A 720 -15.09 10.44 -159.37
C ALA A 720 -15.62 9.00 -159.49
N MET A 721 -16.36 8.66 -160.55
CA MET A 721 -17.02 7.34 -160.68
C MET A 721 -16.03 6.17 -160.67
N GLU A 722 -14.86 6.31 -161.29
CA GLU A 722 -13.82 5.26 -161.27
C GLU A 722 -13.03 5.23 -159.96
N ALA A 723 -12.86 6.38 -159.29
CA ALA A 723 -12.12 6.48 -158.04
C ALA A 723 -12.92 5.99 -156.81
N CYS A 724 -14.25 6.10 -156.82
CA CYS A 724 -15.07 5.78 -155.64
C CYS A 724 -15.04 4.31 -155.21
N VAL A 725 -14.76 3.35 -156.11
CA VAL A 725 -14.69 1.92 -155.75
C VAL A 725 -13.34 1.58 -155.10
N SER A 726 -12.23 1.99 -155.71
CA SER A 726 -10.88 1.80 -155.17
C SER A 726 -10.64 2.61 -153.88
N HIS A 727 -11.31 3.76 -153.73
CA HIS A 727 -11.30 4.51 -152.47
C HIS A 727 -12.03 3.78 -151.34
N ARG A 728 -13.12 3.05 -151.64
CA ARG A 728 -13.92 2.33 -150.63
C ARG A 728 -13.19 1.12 -150.06
N GLU A 729 -12.40 0.42 -150.87
CA GLU A 729 -11.55 -0.69 -150.42
C GLU A 729 -10.35 -0.19 -149.59
N THR A 730 -9.73 0.94 -150.00
CA THR A 730 -8.58 1.52 -149.28
C THR A 730 -8.95 2.23 -147.96
N ILE A 731 -10.13 2.83 -147.84
CA ILE A 731 -10.61 3.43 -146.56
C ILE A 731 -10.70 2.38 -145.45
N THR A 732 -11.24 1.19 -145.75
CA THR A 732 -11.31 0.08 -144.77
C THR A 732 -9.93 -0.40 -144.33
N SER A 733 -8.94 -0.47 -145.23
CA SER A 733 -7.57 -0.83 -144.87
C SER A 733 -6.86 0.23 -144.04
N TRP A 734 -7.16 1.52 -144.24
CA TRP A 734 -6.54 2.63 -143.50
C TRP A 734 -7.00 2.68 -142.04
N ALA A 735 -8.28 2.41 -141.77
CA ALA A 735 -8.84 2.41 -140.41
C ALA A 735 -8.22 1.34 -139.50
N ALA A 736 -7.82 0.19 -140.05
CA ALA A 736 -7.21 -0.90 -139.29
C ALA A 736 -5.70 -0.66 -138.98
N ALA A 737 -5.01 0.11 -139.80
CA ALA A 737 -3.54 0.18 -139.81
C ALA A 737 -2.92 1.22 -138.86
N GLN A 738 -3.70 2.11 -138.24
CA GLN A 738 -3.15 3.20 -137.42
C GLN A 738 -2.80 2.81 -135.97
N ASN A 739 -2.99 1.53 -135.60
CA ASN A 739 -2.51 0.97 -134.34
C ASN A 739 -1.08 0.42 -134.46
N LYS A 740 -0.18 0.93 -133.60
CA LYS A 740 1.22 0.50 -133.31
C LYS A 740 2.37 1.16 -134.12
N VAL A 741 3.04 2.09 -133.44
CA VAL A 741 4.52 2.27 -133.35
C VAL A 741 5.33 2.61 -134.63
N GLY A 742 5.71 3.89 -134.75
CA GLY A 742 7.05 4.27 -134.27
C GLY A 742 8.23 4.48 -135.25
N LYS A 743 8.24 5.67 -135.89
CA LYS A 743 9.35 6.67 -135.81
C LYS A 743 10.68 6.43 -136.57
N LYS A 744 11.00 7.38 -137.47
CA LYS A 744 12.30 7.95 -137.93
C LYS A 744 11.98 9.02 -139.01
N HIS A 745 12.80 10.00 -139.40
CA HIS A 745 14.07 10.61 -138.96
C HIS A 745 14.08 12.09 -139.48
N SER A 746 14.91 13.03 -138.99
CA SER A 746 14.75 13.74 -137.71
C SER A 746 15.67 14.99 -137.63
N THR A 747 15.14 16.20 -137.43
CA THR A 747 15.93 17.43 -137.17
C THR A 747 16.00 17.79 -135.68
N LYS A 748 16.97 18.63 -135.29
CA LYS A 748 17.52 18.68 -133.92
C LYS A 748 16.95 19.82 -133.05
N SER A 749 16.23 19.47 -131.97
CA SER A 749 16.18 20.27 -130.73
C SER A 749 15.73 19.42 -129.52
N ASP A 750 14.49 18.93 -129.51
CA ASP A 750 13.76 18.48 -128.30
C ASP A 750 14.15 17.13 -127.70
N SER A 751 15.35 16.62 -127.99
CA SER A 751 15.84 15.32 -127.50
C SER A 751 16.74 15.40 -126.26
N GLN A 752 17.19 16.59 -125.85
CA GLN A 752 18.06 16.75 -124.68
C GLN A 752 17.29 17.04 -123.38
N SER A 753 16.15 17.73 -123.43
CA SER A 753 15.34 18.08 -122.25
C SER A 753 14.80 16.85 -121.51
N ARG A 754 14.02 16.00 -122.19
CA ARG A 754 13.42 14.78 -121.61
C ARG A 754 14.43 13.77 -121.04
N LYS A 755 15.70 13.79 -121.50
CA LYS A 755 16.77 12.94 -120.95
C LYS A 755 17.42 13.49 -119.67
N HIS A 756 17.34 14.80 -119.43
CA HIS A 756 17.71 15.41 -118.15
C HIS A 756 16.56 15.32 -117.13
N GLU A 757 15.31 15.46 -117.58
CA GLU A 757 14.12 15.41 -116.74
C GLU A 757 13.94 14.03 -116.06
N LEU A 758 14.10 12.93 -116.82
CA LEU A 758 14.10 11.58 -116.26
C LEU A 758 15.31 11.31 -115.33
N LYS A 759 16.47 11.94 -115.59
CA LYS A 759 17.63 11.85 -114.69
C LYS A 759 17.45 12.64 -113.40
N ARG A 760 16.70 13.76 -113.44
CA ARG A 760 16.37 14.55 -112.25
C ARG A 760 15.43 13.78 -111.34
N LYS A 761 14.35 13.20 -111.88
CA LYS A 761 13.40 12.37 -111.11
C LYS A 761 14.04 11.11 -110.51
N LEU A 762 15.02 10.51 -111.20
CA LEU A 762 15.82 9.43 -110.63
C LEU A 762 16.73 9.90 -109.47
N LYS A 763 17.31 11.10 -109.56
CA LYS A 763 18.07 11.69 -108.45
C LYS A 763 17.18 12.07 -107.27
N GLU A 764 16.06 12.75 -107.52
CA GLU A 764 15.07 13.12 -106.50
C GLU A 764 14.59 11.87 -105.74
N MET A 765 14.25 10.77 -106.43
CA MET A 765 13.93 9.50 -105.73
C MET A 765 15.12 8.89 -104.97
N GLN A 766 16.35 9.05 -105.45
CA GLN A 766 17.54 8.48 -104.81
C GLN A 766 18.02 9.31 -103.61
N GLU A 767 17.81 10.63 -103.64
CA GLU A 767 17.99 11.57 -102.55
C GLU A 767 16.91 11.33 -101.47
N ASN A 768 15.63 11.23 -101.83
CA ASN A 768 14.55 10.84 -100.91
C ASN A 768 14.76 9.45 -100.27
N ILE A 769 15.32 8.46 -100.99
CA ILE A 769 15.65 7.15 -100.42
C ILE A 769 16.80 7.26 -99.41
N CYS A 770 17.79 8.12 -99.65
CA CYS A 770 18.84 8.40 -98.67
C CYS A 770 18.30 9.10 -97.42
N GLU A 771 17.39 10.06 -97.57
CA GLU A 771 16.70 10.72 -96.45
C GLU A 771 15.87 9.72 -95.63
N CYS A 772 15.07 8.87 -96.29
CA CYS A 772 14.36 7.78 -95.61
C CYS A 772 15.32 6.86 -94.83
N ASN A 773 16.43 6.43 -95.45
CA ASN A 773 17.43 5.59 -94.79
C ASN A 773 18.13 6.29 -93.62
N GLN A 774 18.31 7.62 -93.68
CA GLN A 774 18.82 8.42 -92.56
C GLN A 774 17.82 8.46 -91.41
N THR A 775 16.54 8.76 -91.68
CA THR A 775 15.50 8.74 -90.63
C THR A 775 15.30 7.35 -90.01
N ILE A 776 15.46 6.27 -90.79
CA ILE A 776 15.47 4.89 -90.25
C ILE A 776 16.66 4.69 -89.33
N GLN A 777 17.88 5.09 -89.72
CA GLN A 777 19.06 5.00 -88.86
C GLN A 777 19.03 5.94 -87.65
N GLU A 778 18.21 6.98 -87.65
CA GLU A 778 17.96 7.83 -86.47
C GLU A 778 16.97 7.12 -85.54
N LEU A 779 15.85 6.62 -86.05
CA LEU A 779 14.89 5.81 -85.29
C LEU A 779 15.50 4.52 -84.71
N GLU A 780 16.44 3.86 -85.40
CA GLU A 780 17.19 2.71 -84.87
C GLU A 780 18.07 3.10 -83.66
N LYS A 781 18.70 4.29 -83.69
CA LYS A 781 19.51 4.80 -82.54
C LYS A 781 18.63 5.27 -81.39
N ASP A 782 17.49 5.89 -81.69
CA ASP A 782 16.51 6.29 -80.68
C ASP A 782 15.90 5.05 -80.03
N GLN A 783 15.66 3.97 -80.80
CA GLN A 783 15.23 2.68 -80.27
C GLN A 783 16.32 2.02 -79.41
N ASP A 784 17.59 2.01 -79.82
CA ASP A 784 18.69 1.46 -79.01
C ASP A 784 18.94 2.24 -77.72
N THR A 785 18.82 3.57 -77.74
CA THR A 785 18.96 4.40 -76.53
C THR A 785 17.75 4.30 -75.60
N LEU A 786 16.52 4.18 -76.14
CA LEU A 786 15.33 3.83 -75.36
C LEU A 786 15.48 2.43 -74.74
N ASN A 787 15.95 1.43 -75.48
CA ASN A 787 16.23 0.09 -74.95
C ASN A 787 17.26 0.14 -73.81
N ALA A 788 18.35 0.91 -73.96
CA ALA A 788 19.37 1.06 -72.92
C ALA A 788 18.79 1.69 -71.63
N THR A 789 18.07 2.80 -71.75
CA THR A 789 17.43 3.45 -70.59
C THR A 789 16.34 2.60 -69.94
N LEU A 790 15.60 1.81 -70.71
CA LEU A 790 14.63 0.84 -70.20
C LEU A 790 15.33 -0.25 -69.38
N LEU A 791 16.45 -0.78 -69.87
CA LEU A 791 17.25 -1.81 -69.18
C LEU A 791 17.92 -1.25 -67.89
N GLU A 792 18.32 0.01 -67.87
CA GLU A 792 18.73 0.71 -66.64
C GLU A 792 17.58 0.82 -65.63
N LYS A 793 16.36 1.17 -66.08
CA LYS A 793 15.18 1.24 -65.20
C LYS A 793 14.70 -0.12 -64.72
N GLU A 794 14.85 -1.19 -65.50
CA GLU A 794 14.64 -2.55 -65.02
C GLU A 794 15.66 -2.96 -63.94
N GLN A 795 16.93 -2.55 -64.07
CA GLN A 795 17.94 -2.78 -63.03
C GLN A 795 17.66 -1.98 -61.75
N GLU A 796 17.25 -0.71 -61.86
CA GLU A 796 16.79 0.10 -60.71
C GLU A 796 15.59 -0.55 -60.01
N LEU A 797 14.58 -0.97 -60.77
CA LEU A 797 13.39 -1.66 -60.23
C LEU A 797 13.75 -3.00 -59.57
N CYS A 798 14.74 -3.74 -60.08
CA CYS A 798 15.22 -4.96 -59.44
C CYS A 798 15.97 -4.68 -58.13
N ARG A 799 16.73 -3.58 -58.03
CA ARG A 799 17.36 -3.15 -56.76
C ARG A 799 16.32 -2.70 -55.74
N LEU A 800 15.39 -1.83 -56.13
CA LEU A 800 14.31 -1.35 -55.25
C LEU A 800 13.41 -2.49 -54.75
N LYS A 801 13.18 -3.53 -55.57
CA LYS A 801 12.51 -4.76 -55.13
C LYS A 801 13.31 -5.51 -54.07
N ALA A 802 14.61 -5.76 -54.30
CA ALA A 802 15.46 -6.40 -53.30
C ALA A 802 15.57 -5.58 -51.99
N GLU A 803 15.57 -4.25 -52.07
CA GLU A 803 15.56 -3.36 -50.92
C GLU A 803 14.22 -3.39 -50.16
N THR A 804 13.08 -3.43 -50.86
CA THR A 804 11.76 -3.61 -50.21
C THR A 804 11.55 -5.02 -49.66
N ASP A 805 12.07 -6.06 -50.31
CA ASP A 805 12.09 -7.43 -49.79
C ASP A 805 12.92 -7.50 -48.49
N ASN A 806 14.12 -6.90 -48.47
CA ASN A 806 14.95 -6.83 -47.27
C ASN A 806 14.27 -6.06 -46.13
N LEU A 807 13.70 -4.88 -46.41
CA LEU A 807 12.93 -4.10 -45.42
C LEU A 807 11.70 -4.86 -44.92
N SER A 808 11.09 -5.73 -45.74
CA SER A 808 9.98 -6.59 -45.29
C SER A 808 10.45 -7.68 -44.31
N LEU A 809 11.65 -8.26 -44.51
CA LEU A 809 12.27 -9.22 -43.60
C LEU A 809 12.70 -8.56 -42.28
N ASP A 810 13.21 -7.34 -42.33
CA ASP A 810 13.53 -6.54 -41.14
C ASP A 810 12.24 -6.19 -40.36
N MET A 811 11.16 -5.81 -41.05
CA MET A 811 9.85 -5.59 -40.40
C MET A 811 9.26 -6.87 -39.80
N GLU A 812 9.36 -8.03 -40.47
CA GLU A 812 8.89 -9.30 -39.93
C GLU A 812 9.70 -9.73 -38.69
N SER A 813 11.04 -9.59 -38.72
CA SER A 813 11.89 -9.92 -37.58
C SER A 813 11.61 -9.03 -36.37
N LEU A 814 11.58 -7.69 -36.54
CA LEU A 814 11.21 -6.74 -35.49
C LEU A 814 9.78 -6.95 -34.95
N GLN A 815 8.84 -7.36 -35.81
CA GLN A 815 7.48 -7.71 -35.35
C GLN A 815 7.48 -8.99 -34.51
N ASN A 816 8.32 -9.97 -34.82
CA ASN A 816 8.47 -11.20 -34.04
C ASN A 816 9.23 -10.96 -32.71
N GLU A 817 10.26 -10.12 -32.68
CA GLU A 817 10.89 -9.66 -31.43
C GLU A 817 9.88 -8.91 -30.55
N LYS A 818 9.09 -8.00 -31.12
CA LYS A 818 8.02 -7.30 -30.40
C LYS A 818 6.98 -8.27 -29.81
N ARG A 819 6.63 -9.34 -30.54
CA ARG A 819 5.75 -10.42 -30.03
C ARG A 819 6.41 -11.18 -28.88
N TRP A 820 7.70 -11.52 -28.99
CA TRP A 820 8.45 -12.21 -27.94
C TRP A 820 8.56 -11.36 -26.66
N ASN A 821 9.00 -10.12 -26.79
CA ASN A 821 9.14 -9.18 -25.67
C ASN A 821 7.80 -8.93 -24.96
N LEU A 822 6.68 -8.92 -25.70
CA LEU A 822 5.33 -8.87 -25.12
C LEU A 822 4.99 -10.15 -24.33
N LEU A 823 5.33 -11.33 -24.83
CA LEU A 823 5.13 -12.60 -24.12
C LEU A 823 6.00 -12.69 -22.85
N GLU A 824 7.23 -12.18 -22.89
CA GLU A 824 8.08 -12.09 -21.70
C GLU A 824 7.55 -11.08 -20.68
N LEU A 825 7.11 -9.89 -21.12
CA LEU A 825 6.43 -8.93 -20.24
C LEU A 825 5.19 -9.53 -19.57
N VAL A 826 4.37 -10.29 -20.31
CA VAL A 826 3.22 -11.01 -19.75
C VAL A 826 3.65 -12.10 -18.76
N ALA A 827 4.73 -12.82 -19.03
CA ALA A 827 5.29 -13.83 -18.11
C ALA A 827 5.83 -13.17 -16.81
N TYR A 828 6.56 -12.06 -16.91
CA TYR A 828 7.05 -11.30 -15.76
C TYR A 828 5.89 -10.68 -14.96
N GLN A 829 4.85 -10.17 -15.61
CA GLN A 829 3.63 -9.69 -14.94
C GLN A 829 2.86 -10.83 -14.25
N ALA A 830 2.81 -12.03 -14.84
CA ALA A 830 2.21 -13.20 -14.21
C ALA A 830 3.03 -13.64 -12.98
N HIS A 831 4.36 -13.66 -13.08
CA HIS A 831 5.24 -13.97 -11.96
C HIS A 831 5.16 -12.90 -10.85
N GLN A 832 5.10 -11.61 -11.20
CA GLN A 832 4.86 -10.52 -10.26
C GLN A 832 3.53 -10.70 -9.52
N LYS A 833 2.45 -11.08 -10.23
CA LYS A 833 1.14 -11.38 -9.62
C LYS A 833 1.20 -12.59 -8.69
N GLN A 834 1.99 -13.62 -9.02
CA GLN A 834 2.22 -14.77 -8.13
C GLN A 834 2.99 -14.36 -6.86
N LEU A 835 4.08 -13.59 -7.00
CA LEU A 835 4.85 -13.05 -5.87
C LEU A 835 4.03 -12.10 -5.00
N GLN A 836 3.16 -11.29 -5.61
CA GLN A 836 2.24 -10.42 -4.89
C GLN A 836 1.18 -11.23 -4.14
N ALA A 837 0.56 -12.24 -4.77
CA ALA A 837 -0.35 -13.16 -4.09
C ALA A 837 0.33 -13.92 -2.93
N LEU A 838 1.64 -14.18 -3.03
CA LEU A 838 2.44 -14.81 -1.98
C LEU A 838 2.69 -13.84 -0.82
N ARG A 839 3.04 -12.57 -1.11
CA ARG A 839 3.11 -11.48 -0.13
C ARG A 839 1.77 -11.21 0.56
N GLU A 840 0.65 -11.40 -0.14
CA GLU A 840 -0.71 -11.27 0.40
C GLU A 840 -1.23 -12.54 1.09
N GLY A 841 -0.43 -13.61 1.19
CA GLY A 841 -0.82 -14.88 1.83
C GLY A 841 -1.87 -15.71 1.08
N LYS A 842 -2.25 -15.31 -0.14
CA LYS A 842 -3.28 -15.93 -0.99
C LYS A 842 -2.72 -17.00 -1.94
N TYR A 843 -1.41 -17.07 -2.10
CA TYR A 843 -0.77 -18.01 -3.04
C TYR A 843 -0.82 -19.45 -2.54
N ARG A 844 -1.60 -20.29 -3.24
CA ARG A 844 -1.64 -21.73 -2.99
C ARG A 844 -0.41 -22.40 -3.57
N VAL A 845 0.57 -22.69 -2.72
CA VAL A 845 1.81 -23.39 -3.08
C VAL A 845 1.50 -24.74 -3.75
N LEU A 846 1.96 -24.93 -4.99
CA LEU A 846 1.66 -26.12 -5.81
C LEU A 846 2.59 -27.32 -5.53
N CYS A 847 3.78 -27.09 -4.97
CA CYS A 847 4.75 -28.12 -4.59
C CYS A 847 5.21 -27.88 -3.15
N HIS A 848 4.99 -28.84 -2.24
CA HIS A 848 5.35 -28.70 -0.82
C HIS A 848 6.73 -29.29 -0.46
N THR A 849 7.43 -29.89 -1.43
CA THR A 849 8.78 -30.43 -1.27
C THR A 849 9.63 -30.05 -2.49
N GLU A 850 10.94 -29.90 -2.29
CA GLU A 850 11.88 -29.59 -3.38
C GLU A 850 11.86 -30.66 -4.47
N GLU A 851 11.78 -31.94 -4.09
CA GLU A 851 11.61 -33.06 -5.03
C GLU A 851 10.36 -32.98 -5.90
N ALA A 852 9.27 -32.37 -5.43
CA ALA A 852 8.08 -32.15 -6.23
C ALA A 852 8.26 -30.97 -7.20
N CYS A 853 9.07 -29.98 -6.81
CA CYS A 853 9.41 -28.85 -7.65
C CYS A 853 10.37 -29.25 -8.78
N THR A 854 11.42 -30.02 -8.49
CA THR A 854 12.35 -30.54 -9.52
C THR A 854 11.62 -31.43 -10.51
N LYS A 855 10.80 -32.39 -10.05
CA LYS A 855 9.97 -33.24 -10.93
C LYS A 855 9.01 -32.43 -11.80
N GLN A 856 8.49 -31.29 -11.34
CA GLN A 856 7.67 -30.40 -12.20
C GLN A 856 8.52 -29.62 -13.21
N GLN A 857 9.73 -29.16 -12.83
CA GLN A 857 10.66 -28.52 -13.75
C GLN A 857 11.17 -29.49 -14.83
N GLU A 858 11.52 -30.72 -14.47
CA GLU A 858 11.84 -31.82 -15.39
C GLU A 858 10.69 -32.12 -16.37
N ASN A 859 9.45 -32.21 -15.87
CA ASN A 859 8.26 -32.40 -16.71
C ASN A 859 8.01 -31.21 -17.66
N LEU A 860 8.24 -29.97 -17.21
CA LEU A 860 8.15 -28.78 -18.07
C LEU A 860 9.26 -28.76 -19.12
N GLN A 861 10.49 -29.13 -18.75
CA GLN A 861 11.63 -29.19 -19.66
C GLN A 861 11.43 -30.30 -20.71
N GLY A 862 10.91 -31.47 -20.33
CA GLY A 862 10.52 -32.54 -21.26
C GLY A 862 9.38 -32.13 -22.20
N ARG A 863 8.41 -31.32 -21.73
CA ARG A 863 7.38 -30.72 -22.59
C ARG A 863 7.94 -29.67 -23.55
N LEU A 864 8.91 -28.86 -23.13
CA LEU A 864 9.60 -27.92 -24.02
C LEU A 864 10.47 -28.64 -25.08
N GLN A 865 11.14 -29.73 -24.69
CA GLN A 865 11.92 -30.57 -25.61
C GLN A 865 11.01 -31.25 -26.65
N THR A 866 9.88 -31.85 -26.23
CA THR A 866 8.92 -32.47 -27.17
C THR A 866 8.22 -31.45 -28.06
N ILE A 867 7.91 -30.24 -27.57
CA ILE A 867 7.43 -29.14 -28.42
C ILE A 867 8.51 -28.74 -29.44
N ASN A 868 9.79 -28.66 -29.04
CA ASN A 868 10.87 -28.31 -29.97
C ASN A 868 11.09 -29.40 -31.04
N THR A 869 10.98 -30.69 -30.70
CA THR A 869 11.03 -31.77 -31.71
C THR A 869 9.84 -31.74 -32.65
N ILE A 870 8.63 -31.42 -32.16
CA ILE A 870 7.45 -31.22 -33.02
C ILE A 870 7.64 -30.01 -33.96
N VAL A 871 8.20 -28.90 -33.47
CA VAL A 871 8.53 -27.74 -34.30
C VAL A 871 9.62 -28.05 -35.33
N GLN A 872 10.57 -28.94 -35.02
CA GLN A 872 11.55 -29.44 -35.99
C GLN A 872 10.89 -30.35 -37.05
N GLN A 873 10.05 -31.31 -36.64
CA GLN A 873 9.30 -32.17 -37.55
C GLN A 873 8.41 -31.36 -38.51
N ILE A 874 7.65 -30.37 -38.02
CA ILE A 874 6.79 -29.54 -38.88
C ILE A 874 7.63 -28.68 -39.87
N ARG A 875 8.86 -28.28 -39.52
CA ARG A 875 9.77 -27.61 -40.48
C ARG A 875 10.28 -28.53 -41.57
N GLU A 876 10.46 -29.81 -41.28
CA GLU A 876 10.90 -30.84 -42.23
C GLU A 876 9.74 -31.30 -43.13
N GLU A 877 8.53 -31.44 -42.56
CA GLU A 877 7.30 -31.83 -43.27
C GLU A 877 6.70 -30.68 -44.11
N GLN A 878 6.85 -29.42 -43.70
CA GLN A 878 6.24 -28.26 -44.38
C GLN A 878 7.23 -27.10 -44.58
N PRO A 879 8.07 -27.13 -45.64
CA PRO A 879 9.03 -26.06 -45.94
C PRO A 879 8.37 -24.69 -46.18
N GLN A 880 7.10 -24.64 -46.60
CA GLN A 880 6.35 -23.39 -46.76
C GLN A 880 6.17 -22.62 -45.44
N HIS A 881 6.04 -23.33 -44.31
CA HIS A 881 5.90 -22.74 -42.97
C HIS A 881 7.24 -22.55 -42.25
N GLN A 882 8.36 -22.95 -42.86
CA GLN A 882 9.70 -22.88 -42.25
C GLN A 882 10.08 -21.47 -41.82
N LYS A 883 9.74 -20.44 -42.62
CA LYS A 883 9.93 -19.02 -42.28
C LYS A 883 9.10 -18.59 -41.06
N ALA A 884 7.81 -18.86 -41.06
CA ALA A 884 6.90 -18.51 -39.96
C ALA A 884 7.26 -19.22 -38.65
N LEU A 885 7.88 -20.40 -38.72
CA LEU A 885 8.36 -21.17 -37.58
C LEU A 885 9.82 -20.87 -37.21
N GLN A 886 10.58 -20.08 -37.98
CA GLN A 886 12.03 -19.91 -37.78
C GLN A 886 12.37 -19.28 -36.42
N TRP A 887 11.66 -18.23 -36.02
CA TRP A 887 11.83 -17.57 -34.73
C TRP A 887 11.48 -18.47 -33.53
N LEU A 888 10.42 -19.30 -33.62
CA LEU A 888 9.96 -20.12 -32.50
C LEU A 888 11.02 -21.10 -31.97
N SER A 889 11.79 -21.79 -32.82
CA SER A 889 12.88 -22.67 -32.33
C SER A 889 14.10 -21.88 -31.87
N HIS A 890 14.29 -20.63 -32.31
CA HIS A 890 15.32 -19.75 -31.73
C HIS A 890 14.95 -19.37 -30.28
N CYS A 891 13.70 -18.99 -30.03
CA CYS A 891 13.16 -18.70 -28.70
C CYS A 891 13.05 -19.93 -27.78
N LEU A 892 12.71 -21.11 -28.32
CA LEU A 892 12.76 -22.38 -27.57
C LEU A 892 14.21 -22.80 -27.29
N GLY A 893 15.11 -22.59 -28.25
CA GLY A 893 16.54 -22.89 -28.13
C GLY A 893 17.24 -22.02 -27.08
N SER A 894 16.94 -20.72 -27.02
CA SER A 894 17.51 -19.83 -25.99
C SER A 894 17.06 -20.24 -24.58
N ARG A 895 15.78 -20.58 -24.39
CA ARG A 895 15.27 -21.10 -23.10
C ARG A 895 15.84 -22.46 -22.73
N LEU A 896 16.03 -23.38 -23.68
CA LEU A 896 16.68 -24.68 -23.45
C LEU A 896 18.20 -24.57 -23.24
N GLY A 897 18.83 -23.45 -23.67
CA GLY A 897 20.24 -23.16 -23.44
C GLY A 897 20.51 -22.45 -22.10
N SER A 898 19.59 -21.58 -21.65
CA SER A 898 19.78 -20.70 -20.49
C SER A 898 19.78 -21.41 -19.11
N GLU A 899 19.49 -22.72 -19.06
CA GLU A 899 19.57 -23.54 -17.83
C GLU A 899 20.83 -24.45 -17.79
N LYS A 900 21.81 -24.24 -18.68
CA LYS A 900 23.08 -24.99 -18.74
C LYS A 900 24.32 -24.18 -18.35
N ALA A 901 24.11 -22.99 -17.78
CA ALA A 901 25.13 -22.08 -17.25
C ALA A 901 24.70 -21.58 -15.86
#